data_AF-A0A1X7T8Q3-F1
#
_entry.id   AF-A0A1X7T8Q3-F1
#
_cell.length_a   1.000
_cell.length_b   1.000
_cell.length_c   1.000
_cell.angle_alpha   90.00
_cell.angle_beta   90.00
_cell.angle_gamma   90.00
#
_symmetry.space_group_name_H-M   'P 1'
#
loop_
_entity.id
_entity.type
_entity.pdbx_description
1 polymer ?
#
loop_
_entity_poly.entity_id
_entity_poly.type
_entity_poly.pdbx_seq_one_letter_code
_entity_poly.pdbx_strand_id
1 'polypeptide(L)'
;MDRNSGLVSGQYLFGWSYEHTTAVVGDVLYCWGGSQEGLDESHDSPTKRQCTSVIDAFNLLSGVWSSQPTRGTPPLGIRGVSCTTINNNIYYFGGYCGHDSCFHNSLNCLDTLTLQWKELQSTSDNSVTKRGYGGMIAMGREGEPQQLLVICGLAPISTTAQHNQFKYHEIPCFDDHLRTNEQNIYNFSSRQWVVPSVSGQCFPPTDSFIIERINHNKGIMYGGIVTDGGRDISTNSIYLFQSSHDTINWEYLKPGSIPNDGLWPKGRDSHASTIINGVSTSPTLVVIGGVDSDNELVNECLLLDTNQYNWMKIPVPDSVTGRYNHTISSFVVDPNHVFLIILGGYVETEQEDVGGGVMEWFLMMVNVSTAAALMEKDEIIQRLESQLQEIKKQLVPVTKISVYGAKVIELEDRDIKDKQIHLEDQVIVKKEKTDVTLHEHDQFSIKGTNSVCVQFNYMIPLMDNLECLSDIQVAEKKLFLIQGDKPQLMNWEKYGLRIGVQEGSLLSSETVEAAVVALVGGQFEFPPNTVLVSAVYAVSLSKPLLKRLKLEIQHCVDLTGQPDLAQYLKFAIAPMSTPSLPYRFSIVEGGEFSSNSGYGSIQRNKFCLVCILGEDSTNGENEGQEEEQDEGEGEGSDSDVDTSSTGLGSSGACKESTTKETNFPTNTVSVAGTTTTPNTDHANKAQSTGVKKAVTYAGLVYYEEDGVEDLATFTAAKNLEALIHSIERKHSQARTGPDISFSFKFPYDYVELNFTSPQKKPFTGWTLTPHTDPCRLYQEAIDKFGDKEQCYPSRCLISVYGSPDAVPFLNYFIPLEGVAHPVSLNIHRARRNLTVPVPPSTYPTTSSSSSNTITEATALSTRGANAPVTADVKKVKKVINDAIVSHYDDLTSLPKDAVSDLANKLYAVHLISEKVRDTCSMERFIMEFKASLSFKRKLPQVEEHCQKFLDSFIAVRGSCADAAIALHEDWIEAIRNELEFDFKIKCEV
;
A
#
# COMPACT_ATOMS: atom_id res chain seq x y z
N MET A 1 13.78 41.38 6.90
CA MET A 1 13.61 41.85 5.51
C MET A 1 13.03 40.70 4.71
N ASP A 2 11.93 40.93 4.03
CA ASP A 2 11.04 39.87 3.53
C ASP A 2 11.52 39.21 2.24
N ARG A 3 11.35 37.87 2.15
CA ARG A 3 11.48 37.08 0.91
C ARG A 3 10.51 35.88 0.85
N ASN A 4 9.27 36.05 1.32
CA ASN A 4 8.19 35.06 1.12
C ASN A 4 7.26 35.50 -0.02
N SER A 5 7.57 35.07 -1.25
CA SER A 5 6.78 35.41 -2.45
C SER A 5 6.75 34.25 -3.46
N GLY A 6 6.30 33.06 -3.02
CA GLY A 6 6.30 31.86 -3.86
C GLY A 6 5.50 30.65 -3.35
N LEU A 7 4.60 30.84 -2.39
CA LEU A 7 3.72 29.78 -1.87
C LEU A 7 2.30 29.94 -2.41
N VAL A 8 1.62 28.80 -2.66
CA VAL A 8 0.20 28.77 -3.04
C VAL A 8 -0.63 29.11 -1.81
N SER A 9 -1.44 30.16 -1.89
CA SER A 9 -2.29 30.59 -0.78
C SER A 9 -3.46 29.62 -0.54
N GLY A 10 -3.55 29.03 0.65
CA GLY A 10 -4.80 28.39 1.11
C GLY A 10 -4.69 27.15 2.02
N GLN A 11 -3.50 26.57 2.22
CA GLN A 11 -3.35 25.44 3.16
C GLN A 11 -3.12 25.95 4.59
N TYR A 12 -3.76 25.29 5.55
CA TYR A 12 -3.58 25.55 6.98
C TYR A 12 -2.27 24.94 7.48
N LEU A 13 -1.59 25.66 8.38
CA LEU A 13 -0.37 25.25 9.05
C LEU A 13 -0.64 25.35 10.56
N PHE A 14 -0.29 24.29 11.29
CA PHE A 14 -0.43 24.25 12.75
C PHE A 14 0.63 25.14 13.41
N GLY A 15 0.32 25.71 14.58
CA GLY A 15 1.22 26.62 15.28
C GLY A 15 2.41 25.90 15.95
N TRP A 16 3.15 26.64 16.77
CA TRP A 16 3.96 26.04 17.83
C TRP A 16 3.09 25.79 19.04
N SER A 17 3.30 24.66 19.73
CA SER A 17 2.71 24.42 21.04
C SER A 17 3.46 23.40 21.89
N TYR A 18 3.31 23.54 23.21
CA TYR A 18 3.88 22.65 24.24
C TYR A 18 2.88 22.50 25.40
N GLU A 19 3.01 21.44 26.22
CA GLU A 19 2.04 21.06 27.27
C GLU A 19 0.61 20.82 26.76
N HIS A 20 0.44 20.64 25.45
CA HIS A 20 -0.82 20.33 24.79
C HIS A 20 -1.15 18.84 24.92
N THR A 21 -2.34 18.46 24.45
CA THR A 21 -2.82 17.08 24.47
C THR A 21 -3.13 16.60 23.06
N THR A 22 -2.80 15.34 22.74
CA THR A 22 -3.20 14.71 21.47
C THR A 22 -3.89 13.38 21.69
N ALA A 23 -4.88 13.09 20.83
CA ALA A 23 -5.65 11.86 20.89
C ALA A 23 -6.04 11.37 19.49
N VAL A 24 -5.80 10.10 19.20
CA VAL A 24 -6.26 9.44 17.96
C VAL A 24 -7.68 8.90 18.15
N VAL A 25 -8.59 9.27 17.24
CA VAL A 25 -9.96 8.74 17.19
C VAL A 25 -10.31 8.42 15.73
N GLY A 26 -10.27 7.13 15.39
CA GLY A 26 -10.32 6.68 13.99
C GLY A 26 -9.10 7.17 13.21
N ASP A 27 -9.31 7.58 11.97
CA ASP A 27 -8.25 8.05 11.04
C ASP A 27 -7.82 9.51 11.27
N VAL A 28 -8.01 10.06 12.47
CA VAL A 28 -7.73 11.46 12.81
C VAL A 28 -7.04 11.57 14.16
N LEU A 29 -5.90 12.28 14.17
CA LEU A 29 -5.26 12.79 15.37
C LEU A 29 -5.81 14.18 15.69
N TYR A 30 -6.38 14.34 16.88
CA TYR A 30 -6.84 15.63 17.39
C TYR A 30 -5.80 16.20 18.35
N CYS A 31 -5.51 17.50 18.25
CA CYS A 31 -4.64 18.25 19.14
C CYS A 31 -5.43 19.40 19.81
N TRP A 32 -5.34 19.51 21.13
CA TRP A 32 -6.00 20.57 21.90
C TRP A 32 -5.19 21.03 23.13
N GLY A 33 -5.37 22.29 23.50
CA GLY A 33 -4.76 22.89 24.69
C GLY A 33 -3.29 23.27 24.50
N GLY A 34 -2.56 23.31 25.62
CA GLY A 34 -1.18 23.76 25.71
C GLY A 34 -0.99 25.26 25.64
N SER A 35 0.28 25.65 25.62
CA SER A 35 0.75 26.99 25.32
C SER A 35 0.90 27.16 23.80
N GLN A 36 0.42 28.28 23.25
CA GLN A 36 0.45 28.55 21.79
C GLN A 36 0.42 30.07 21.52
N GLU A 37 0.68 30.48 20.27
CA GLU A 37 0.72 31.89 19.90
C GLU A 37 -0.64 32.60 20.08
N GLY A 38 -0.61 33.84 20.57
CA GLY A 38 -1.82 34.64 20.82
C GLY A 38 -2.66 34.21 22.03
N LEU A 39 -2.25 33.16 22.75
CA LEU A 39 -2.92 32.74 23.98
C LEU A 39 -2.79 33.80 25.08
N ASP A 40 -3.92 34.22 25.63
CA ASP A 40 -4.01 35.11 26.80
C ASP A 40 -3.92 34.28 28.09
N GLU A 41 -2.93 34.61 28.93
CA GLU A 41 -2.61 33.86 30.16
C GLU A 41 -3.62 34.10 31.29
N SER A 42 -4.41 35.19 31.25
CA SER A 42 -5.40 35.51 32.29
C SER A 42 -6.45 34.40 32.47
N HIS A 43 -7.08 34.29 33.65
CA HIS A 43 -7.93 33.14 33.99
C HIS A 43 -8.93 32.74 32.91
N ASP A 44 -9.76 33.69 32.47
CA ASP A 44 -10.75 33.57 31.41
C ASP A 44 -10.88 34.92 30.69
N SER A 45 -10.79 34.92 29.36
CA SER A 45 -10.91 36.12 28.53
C SER A 45 -11.48 35.79 27.15
N PRO A 46 -12.08 36.76 26.43
CA PRO A 46 -12.57 36.54 25.06
C PRO A 46 -11.49 36.01 24.12
N THR A 47 -10.25 36.50 24.25
CA THR A 47 -9.08 36.06 23.47
C THR A 47 -8.76 34.60 23.77
N LYS A 48 -8.63 34.25 25.06
CA LYS A 48 -8.37 32.88 25.51
C LYS A 48 -9.46 31.91 25.07
N ARG A 49 -10.72 32.33 25.15
CA ARG A 49 -11.88 31.55 24.67
C ARG A 49 -11.86 31.37 23.16
N GLN A 50 -11.43 32.37 22.39
CA GLN A 50 -11.24 32.23 20.94
C GLN A 50 -10.15 31.20 20.61
N CYS A 51 -8.99 31.26 21.28
CA CYS A 51 -7.88 30.31 21.10
C CYS A 51 -8.20 28.87 21.57
N THR A 52 -9.10 28.69 22.54
CA THR A 52 -9.45 27.36 23.11
C THR A 52 -10.72 26.75 22.53
N SER A 53 -11.52 27.52 21.78
CA SER A 53 -12.74 27.03 21.10
C SER A 53 -12.46 26.46 19.70
N VAL A 54 -11.20 26.32 19.30
CA VAL A 54 -10.78 25.55 18.13
C VAL A 54 -10.17 24.21 18.56
N ILE A 55 -10.18 23.23 17.68
CA ILE A 55 -9.40 22.01 17.79
C ILE A 55 -8.72 21.72 16.45
N ASP A 56 -7.46 21.30 16.50
CA ASP A 56 -6.70 20.99 15.30
C ASP A 56 -6.75 19.48 15.04
N ALA A 57 -7.06 19.14 13.80
CA ALA A 57 -7.33 17.77 13.36
C ALA A 57 -6.43 17.43 12.17
N PHE A 58 -5.55 16.44 12.37
CA PHE A 58 -4.66 15.89 11.36
C PHE A 58 -5.22 14.56 10.86
N ASN A 59 -5.61 14.51 9.58
CA ASN A 59 -6.12 13.30 8.97
C ASN A 59 -4.95 12.37 8.59
N LEU A 60 -4.98 11.16 9.13
CA LEU A 60 -3.87 10.20 9.14
C LEU A 60 -3.65 9.50 7.80
N LEU A 61 -4.68 9.44 6.96
CA LEU A 61 -4.64 8.82 5.64
C LEU A 61 -4.24 9.79 4.52
N SER A 62 -4.57 11.08 4.67
CA SER A 62 -4.25 12.13 3.68
C SER A 62 -3.05 13.00 4.06
N GLY A 63 -2.60 12.97 5.33
CA GLY A 63 -1.51 13.81 5.81
C GLY A 63 -1.85 15.30 5.88
N VAL A 64 -3.13 15.66 6.03
CA VAL A 64 -3.62 17.05 5.99
C VAL A 64 -4.05 17.53 7.37
N TRP A 65 -3.54 18.68 7.79
CA TRP A 65 -4.01 19.44 8.95
C TRP A 65 -5.21 20.31 8.60
N SER A 66 -6.15 20.43 9.54
CA SER A 66 -7.21 21.43 9.51
C SER A 66 -7.53 21.92 10.93
N SER A 67 -7.80 23.20 11.09
CA SER A 67 -8.34 23.76 12.33
C SER A 67 -9.86 23.83 12.24
N GLN A 68 -10.57 23.36 13.27
CA GLN A 68 -12.02 23.25 13.28
C GLN A 68 -12.63 23.97 14.50
N PRO A 69 -13.66 24.82 14.32
CA PRO A 69 -14.33 25.48 15.43
C PRO A 69 -15.22 24.48 16.19
N THR A 70 -14.96 24.35 17.48
CA THR A 70 -15.76 23.54 18.41
C THR A 70 -17.01 24.28 18.90
N ARG A 71 -17.95 23.54 19.47
CA ARG A 71 -19.24 24.04 20.00
C ARG A 71 -19.34 23.80 21.49
N GLY A 72 -20.10 24.63 22.21
CA GLY A 72 -20.19 24.57 23.67
C GLY A 72 -19.08 25.36 24.33
N THR A 73 -18.71 24.97 25.56
CA THR A 73 -17.69 25.67 26.36
C THR A 73 -16.50 24.74 26.60
N PRO A 74 -15.29 25.05 26.09
CA PRO A 74 -14.09 24.27 26.39
C PRO A 74 -13.64 24.44 27.87
N PRO A 75 -12.79 23.53 28.39
CA PRO A 75 -12.15 23.68 29.69
C PRO A 75 -11.29 24.96 29.78
N LEU A 76 -11.02 25.43 30.99
CA LEU A 76 -10.06 26.52 31.26
C LEU A 76 -8.66 26.02 31.65
N GLY A 77 -8.55 24.83 32.26
CA GLY A 77 -7.28 24.11 32.34
C GLY A 77 -6.88 23.68 30.93
N ILE A 78 -5.67 24.08 30.50
CA ILE A 78 -5.20 23.95 29.12
C ILE A 78 -3.77 23.43 29.03
N ARG A 79 -2.87 23.82 29.95
CA ARG A 79 -1.49 23.30 30.06
C ARG A 79 -1.51 22.05 30.95
N GLY A 80 -0.83 20.99 30.54
CA GLY A 80 -0.69 19.77 31.35
C GLY A 80 -2.04 19.11 31.68
N VAL A 81 -3.00 19.15 30.76
CA VAL A 81 -4.30 18.50 30.90
C VAL A 81 -4.15 16.99 30.74
N SER A 82 -4.81 16.19 31.56
CA SER A 82 -4.85 14.74 31.35
C SER A 82 -5.93 14.39 30.33
N CYS A 83 -5.61 13.64 29.27
CA CYS A 83 -6.57 13.23 28.23
C CYS A 83 -6.62 11.71 28.01
N THR A 84 -7.77 11.18 27.58
CA THR A 84 -7.88 9.78 27.11
C THR A 84 -9.11 9.60 26.20
N THR A 85 -9.19 8.51 25.43
CA THR A 85 -10.31 8.26 24.49
C THR A 85 -11.19 7.09 24.92
N ILE A 86 -12.51 7.23 24.71
CA ILE A 86 -13.46 6.11 24.79
C ILE A 86 -14.45 6.27 23.63
N ASN A 87 -14.43 5.30 22.70
CA ASN A 87 -15.17 5.36 21.43
C ASN A 87 -14.85 6.69 20.69
N ASN A 88 -15.87 7.39 20.17
CA ASN A 88 -15.71 8.61 19.40
C ASN A 88 -15.64 9.89 20.27
N ASN A 89 -15.24 9.74 21.54
CA ASN A 89 -15.17 10.84 22.51
C ASN A 89 -13.77 10.94 23.11
N ILE A 90 -13.25 12.16 23.17
CA ILE A 90 -12.02 12.50 23.92
C ILE A 90 -12.44 13.10 25.26
N TYR A 91 -11.88 12.59 26.35
CA TYR A 91 -12.12 13.07 27.70
C TYR A 91 -10.91 13.85 28.18
N TYR A 92 -11.17 14.95 28.89
CA TYR A 92 -10.16 15.88 29.39
C TYR A 92 -10.43 16.16 30.88
N PHE A 93 -9.39 16.02 31.70
CA PHE A 93 -9.45 16.29 33.14
C PHE A 93 -8.42 17.33 33.56
N GLY A 94 -8.88 18.29 34.37
CA GLY A 94 -8.02 19.20 35.13
C GLY A 94 -7.16 20.13 34.27
N GLY A 95 -5.86 20.16 34.56
CA GLY A 95 -4.86 21.03 33.91
C GLY A 95 -4.68 22.39 34.58
N TYR A 96 -3.56 23.02 34.27
CA TYR A 96 -3.23 24.41 34.63
C TYR A 96 -3.83 25.38 33.61
N CYS A 97 -4.42 26.49 34.08
CA CYS A 97 -5.03 27.46 33.16
C CYS A 97 -4.08 28.56 32.65
N GLY A 98 -2.88 28.72 33.22
CA GLY A 98 -1.90 29.72 32.75
C GLY A 98 -1.74 30.99 33.60
N HIS A 99 -2.48 31.14 34.70
CA HIS A 99 -2.21 32.20 35.70
C HIS A 99 -2.05 31.63 37.11
N ASP A 100 -1.16 32.26 37.88
CA ASP A 100 -0.86 31.98 39.28
C ASP A 100 -0.75 30.46 39.56
N SER A 101 -1.37 29.96 40.64
CA SER A 101 -1.45 28.53 40.97
C SER A 101 -2.80 27.92 40.55
N CYS A 102 -3.42 28.43 39.48
CA CYS A 102 -4.81 28.10 39.15
C CYS A 102 -4.95 26.83 38.31
N PHE A 103 -5.06 25.69 39.00
CA PHE A 103 -5.40 24.38 38.45
C PHE A 103 -6.91 24.10 38.47
N HIS A 104 -7.35 23.20 37.59
CA HIS A 104 -8.72 22.73 37.48
C HIS A 104 -8.89 21.25 37.91
N ASN A 105 -10.13 20.83 38.11
CA ASN A 105 -10.57 19.43 38.31
C ASN A 105 -11.82 19.07 37.50
N SER A 106 -12.30 19.96 36.61
CA SER A 106 -13.44 19.67 35.74
C SER A 106 -13.14 18.50 34.81
N LEU A 107 -14.09 17.57 34.70
CA LEU A 107 -14.09 16.51 33.70
C LEU A 107 -14.96 16.96 32.53
N ASN A 108 -14.35 17.02 31.34
CA ASN A 108 -15.01 17.42 30.10
C ASN A 108 -14.91 16.30 29.06
N CYS A 109 -15.84 16.32 28.11
CA CYS A 109 -15.91 15.40 26.98
C CYS A 109 -16.08 16.21 25.69
N LEU A 110 -15.31 15.87 24.66
CA LEU A 110 -15.50 16.36 23.29
C LEU A 110 -15.94 15.18 22.41
N ASP A 111 -17.13 15.32 21.83
CA ASP A 111 -17.64 14.41 20.80
C ASP A 111 -16.96 14.75 19.46
N THR A 112 -16.22 13.81 18.87
CA THR A 112 -15.42 14.10 17.66
C THR A 112 -16.22 14.11 16.36
N LEU A 113 -17.47 13.64 16.38
CA LEU A 113 -18.36 13.66 15.20
C LEU A 113 -19.07 15.02 15.05
N THR A 114 -19.33 15.71 16.16
CA THR A 114 -20.05 16.98 16.23
C THR A 114 -19.17 18.16 16.64
N LEU A 115 -17.95 17.88 17.10
CA LEU A 115 -17.01 18.82 17.72
C LEU A 115 -17.65 19.62 18.87
N GLN A 116 -18.53 18.98 19.63
CA GLN A 116 -19.26 19.61 20.74
C GLN A 116 -18.67 19.22 22.10
N TRP A 117 -18.27 20.24 22.86
CA TRP A 117 -17.88 20.15 24.26
C TRP A 117 -19.08 19.91 25.18
N LYS A 118 -18.85 19.10 26.19
CA LYS A 118 -19.79 18.76 27.26
C LYS A 118 -19.05 18.61 28.58
N GLU A 119 -19.33 19.52 29.51
CA GLU A 119 -18.93 19.35 30.91
C GLU A 119 -19.67 18.14 31.51
N LEU A 120 -18.93 17.25 32.18
CA LEU A 120 -19.45 16.09 32.90
C LEU A 120 -19.36 16.27 34.41
N GLN A 121 -18.30 16.94 34.88
CA GLN A 121 -18.18 17.47 36.24
C GLN A 121 -17.48 18.84 36.20
N SER A 122 -17.97 19.79 37.00
CA SER A 122 -17.50 21.18 36.96
C SER A 122 -16.39 21.48 37.96
N THR A 123 -15.61 22.55 37.73
CA THR A 123 -14.52 22.98 38.63
C THR A 123 -15.03 23.49 40.00
N SER A 124 -16.34 23.69 40.15
CA SER A 124 -16.98 23.98 41.44
C SER A 124 -17.26 22.74 42.29
N ASP A 125 -17.19 21.53 41.71
CA ASP A 125 -17.29 20.28 42.47
C ASP A 125 -15.92 19.95 43.06
N ASN A 126 -15.79 20.04 44.38
CA ASN A 126 -14.53 19.79 45.10
C ASN A 126 -14.37 18.30 45.53
N SER A 127 -15.03 17.36 44.85
CA SER A 127 -14.92 15.91 45.13
C SER A 127 -13.55 15.29 44.79
N VAL A 128 -12.72 15.98 44.02
CA VAL A 128 -11.38 15.55 43.58
C VAL A 128 -10.42 16.75 43.58
N THR A 129 -9.15 16.54 43.95
CA THR A 129 -8.14 17.62 44.00
C THR A 129 -7.87 18.22 42.61
N LYS A 130 -7.84 19.56 42.54
CA LYS A 130 -7.48 20.37 41.36
C LYS A 130 -6.02 20.17 40.99
N ARG A 131 -5.75 19.70 39.78
CA ARG A 131 -4.39 19.34 39.36
C ARG A 131 -4.19 19.26 37.85
N GLY A 132 -2.94 19.41 37.44
CA GLY A 132 -2.44 19.14 36.09
C GLY A 132 -1.17 18.28 36.13
N TYR A 133 -0.57 18.01 34.98
CA TYR A 133 0.68 17.24 34.83
C TYR A 133 0.59 15.82 35.46
N GLY A 134 -0.64 15.29 35.54
CA GLY A 134 -0.96 13.94 35.98
C GLY A 134 -1.53 13.10 34.84
N GLY A 135 -1.79 11.83 35.13
CA GLY A 135 -2.21 10.84 34.14
C GLY A 135 -3.72 10.58 34.15
N MET A 136 -4.32 10.31 32.98
CA MET A 136 -5.68 9.78 32.87
C MET A 136 -5.75 8.61 31.88
N ILE A 137 -6.49 7.56 32.23
CA ILE A 137 -6.54 6.32 31.47
C ILE A 137 -7.92 5.67 31.54
N ALA A 138 -8.44 5.20 30.40
CA ALA A 138 -9.69 4.46 30.33
C ALA A 138 -9.51 3.00 30.77
N MET A 139 -10.12 2.60 31.88
CA MET A 139 -10.03 1.25 32.46
C MET A 139 -11.39 0.54 32.40
N GLY A 140 -11.42 -0.79 32.49
CA GLY A 140 -12.68 -1.52 32.59
C GLY A 140 -12.50 -3.04 32.64
N ARG A 141 -13.60 -3.76 32.38
CA ARG A 141 -13.57 -5.19 32.11
C ARG A 141 -14.19 -5.48 30.76
N GLU A 142 -13.80 -6.61 30.19
CA GLU A 142 -14.38 -7.15 28.97
C GLU A 142 -15.89 -7.39 29.18
N GLY A 143 -16.73 -6.62 28.50
CA GLY A 143 -18.19 -6.63 28.65
C GLY A 143 -18.79 -5.67 29.68
N GLU A 144 -18.00 -4.95 30.49
CA GLU A 144 -18.50 -3.93 31.44
C GLU A 144 -18.27 -2.50 30.91
N PRO A 145 -19.05 -1.49 31.36
CA PRO A 145 -18.79 -0.09 31.05
C PRO A 145 -17.39 0.34 31.52
N GLN A 146 -16.64 0.98 30.63
CA GLN A 146 -15.35 1.59 30.98
C GLN A 146 -15.53 2.73 31.99
N GLN A 147 -14.46 3.05 32.70
CA GLN A 147 -14.33 4.08 33.72
C GLN A 147 -13.06 4.90 33.43
N LEU A 148 -12.96 6.14 33.95
CA LEU A 148 -11.72 6.92 33.86
C LEU A 148 -10.96 6.82 35.18
N LEU A 149 -9.73 6.35 35.14
CA LEU A 149 -8.79 6.45 36.26
C LEU A 149 -7.93 7.71 36.03
N VAL A 150 -7.91 8.62 37.02
CA VAL A 150 -7.02 9.79 37.05
C VAL A 150 -6.05 9.64 38.21
N ILE A 151 -4.74 9.83 37.97
CA ILE A 151 -3.70 9.69 39.00
C ILE A 151 -2.71 10.87 39.02
N CYS A 152 -2.26 11.20 40.22
CA CYS A 152 -1.11 12.07 40.52
C CYS A 152 -1.19 13.48 39.92
N GLY A 153 -0.04 14.17 39.83
CA GLY A 153 0.10 15.51 39.24
C GLY A 153 0.44 16.62 40.24
N LEU A 154 0.59 17.82 39.70
CA LEU A 154 0.79 19.09 40.42
C LEU A 154 -0.55 19.70 40.83
N ALA A 155 -0.68 20.09 42.10
CA ALA A 155 -1.88 20.70 42.68
C ALA A 155 -1.50 21.90 43.57
N PRO A 156 -2.40 22.87 43.77
CA PRO A 156 -2.12 24.04 44.59
C PRO A 156 -2.37 23.75 46.08
N ILE A 157 -1.46 24.17 46.97
CA ILE A 157 -1.56 23.91 48.42
C ILE A 157 -2.85 24.54 48.98
N SER A 158 -3.13 25.77 48.59
CA SER A 158 -4.23 26.64 49.05
C SER A 158 -5.64 26.07 48.83
N THR A 159 -5.83 25.15 47.88
CA THR A 159 -7.14 24.53 47.59
C THR A 159 -7.15 23.00 47.61
N THR A 160 -6.02 22.35 47.95
CA THR A 160 -5.93 20.89 48.09
C THR A 160 -6.45 20.40 49.45
N ALA A 161 -7.54 19.64 49.45
CA ALA A 161 -8.02 18.91 50.61
C ALA A 161 -7.30 17.55 50.70
N GLN A 162 -6.25 17.45 51.51
CA GLN A 162 -5.45 16.23 51.63
C GLN A 162 -6.28 15.02 52.10
N HIS A 163 -6.32 13.96 51.30
CA HIS A 163 -7.03 12.72 51.63
C HIS A 163 -6.08 11.69 52.28
N ASN A 164 -6.46 11.16 53.45
CA ASN A 164 -5.61 10.32 54.33
C ASN A 164 -4.97 9.07 53.70
N GLN A 165 -5.48 8.57 52.57
CA GLN A 165 -4.89 7.43 51.86
C GLN A 165 -3.65 7.83 51.03
N PHE A 166 -3.57 9.10 50.64
CA PHE A 166 -2.59 9.61 49.68
C PHE A 166 -1.55 10.50 50.34
N LYS A 167 -0.43 10.68 49.66
CA LYS A 167 0.68 11.54 50.05
C LYS A 167 0.65 12.81 49.22
N TYR A 168 1.02 13.90 49.87
CA TYR A 168 1.14 15.22 49.29
C TYR A 168 2.51 15.78 49.70
N HIS A 169 3.28 16.30 48.76
CA HIS A 169 4.63 16.84 49.00
C HIS A 169 4.72 18.26 48.43
N GLU A 170 4.84 19.24 49.32
CA GLU A 170 5.07 20.65 49.01
C GLU A 170 6.41 20.80 48.27
N ILE A 171 6.46 21.65 47.24
CA ILE A 171 7.62 21.80 46.36
C ILE A 171 8.42 23.02 46.81
N PRO A 172 9.64 22.88 47.38
CA PRO A 172 10.31 23.99 48.08
C PRO A 172 10.72 25.19 47.20
N CYS A 173 10.67 25.06 45.88
CA CYS A 173 11.03 26.10 44.91
C CYS A 173 9.81 26.78 44.23
N PHE A 174 8.58 26.35 44.50
CA PHE A 174 7.36 26.93 43.92
C PHE A 174 6.34 27.28 45.00
N ASP A 175 6.04 28.58 45.15
CA ASP A 175 5.00 29.05 46.07
C ASP A 175 3.63 28.43 45.72
N ASP A 176 2.90 28.02 46.75
CA ASP A 176 1.57 27.39 46.66
C ASP A 176 1.49 26.10 45.81
N HIS A 177 2.59 25.36 45.57
CA HIS A 177 2.56 24.11 44.79
C HIS A 177 2.91 22.84 45.60
N LEU A 178 2.18 21.75 45.33
CA LEU A 178 2.50 20.40 45.81
C LEU A 178 2.37 19.33 44.72
N ARG A 179 3.09 18.22 44.87
CA ARG A 179 2.85 16.96 44.15
C ARG A 179 1.91 16.07 44.94
N THR A 180 1.10 15.27 44.27
CA THR A 180 0.28 14.22 44.91
C THR A 180 0.46 12.84 44.27
N ASN A 181 0.17 11.78 45.04
CA ASN A 181 -0.08 10.43 44.50
C ASN A 181 -1.56 10.03 44.52
N GLU A 182 -2.46 11.02 44.62
CA GLU A 182 -3.92 10.85 44.61
C GLU A 182 -4.43 10.10 43.37
N GLN A 183 -5.32 9.14 43.59
CA GLN A 183 -5.95 8.33 42.55
C GLN A 183 -7.47 8.45 42.69
N ASN A 184 -8.20 8.66 41.59
CA ASN A 184 -9.66 8.74 41.59
C ASN A 184 -10.21 8.02 40.35
N ILE A 185 -11.32 7.30 40.52
CA ILE A 185 -12.06 6.65 39.44
C ILE A 185 -13.34 7.43 39.18
N TYR A 186 -13.59 7.87 37.94
CA TYR A 186 -14.89 8.37 37.50
C TYR A 186 -15.72 7.25 36.89
N ASN A 187 -16.88 6.98 37.48
CA ASN A 187 -17.81 5.96 37.01
C ASN A 187 -18.94 6.64 36.22
N PHE A 188 -19.05 6.36 34.90
CA PHE A 188 -20.05 6.98 34.03
C PHE A 188 -21.51 6.61 34.37
N SER A 189 -21.74 5.45 34.98
CA SER A 189 -23.07 4.95 35.33
C SER A 189 -23.65 5.67 36.55
N SER A 190 -22.83 5.94 37.57
CA SER A 190 -23.22 6.79 38.72
C SER A 190 -22.99 8.28 38.48
N ARG A 191 -22.12 8.64 37.53
CA ARG A 191 -21.56 9.98 37.27
C ARG A 191 -20.80 10.57 38.47
N GLN A 192 -20.27 9.71 39.33
CA GLN A 192 -19.57 10.11 40.54
C GLN A 192 -18.11 9.67 40.53
N TRP A 193 -17.30 10.44 41.24
CA TRP A 193 -15.93 10.07 41.59
C TRP A 193 -15.92 9.11 42.78
N VAL A 194 -15.03 8.12 42.70
CA VAL A 194 -14.76 7.11 43.73
C VAL A 194 -13.27 7.16 44.06
N VAL A 195 -12.91 7.17 45.34
CA VAL A 195 -11.52 6.93 45.75
C VAL A 195 -11.30 5.41 45.77
N PRO A 196 -10.40 4.87 44.93
CA PRO A 196 -10.15 3.43 44.89
C PRO A 196 -9.37 2.97 46.11
N SER A 197 -9.56 1.71 46.51
CA SER A 197 -8.68 1.02 47.44
C SER A 197 -7.34 0.73 46.75
N VAL A 198 -6.24 1.27 47.27
CA VAL A 198 -4.90 1.07 46.71
C VAL A 198 -4.16 -0.04 47.45
N SER A 199 -3.62 -1.01 46.72
CA SER A 199 -2.80 -2.11 47.27
C SER A 199 -1.44 -2.24 46.57
N GLY A 200 -0.54 -3.00 47.19
CA GLY A 200 0.79 -3.27 46.63
C GLY A 200 1.80 -2.14 46.84
N GLN A 201 2.73 -1.98 45.89
CA GLN A 201 3.86 -1.07 45.96
C GLN A 201 3.58 0.23 45.18
N CYS A 202 2.68 1.06 45.71
CA CYS A 202 2.34 2.36 45.15
C CYS A 202 3.54 3.32 45.11
N PHE A 203 3.59 4.14 44.07
CA PHE A 203 4.56 5.23 43.87
C PHE A 203 4.49 6.35 44.92
N PRO A 204 5.57 7.13 45.09
CA PRO A 204 5.54 8.43 45.77
C PRO A 204 4.69 9.46 44.98
N PRO A 205 4.44 10.66 45.52
CA PRO A 205 3.93 11.79 44.73
C PRO A 205 4.80 12.07 43.51
N THR A 206 4.17 12.19 42.33
CA THR A 206 4.84 12.32 41.03
C THR A 206 4.02 13.19 40.08
N ASP A 207 4.70 13.92 39.20
CA ASP A 207 4.09 14.61 38.05
C ASP A 207 4.98 14.40 36.80
N SER A 208 4.49 14.82 35.62
CA SER A 208 5.26 14.82 34.36
C SER A 208 5.83 13.44 33.97
N PHE A 209 5.11 12.37 34.32
CA PHE A 209 5.35 10.97 33.99
C PHE A 209 4.46 10.52 32.82
N ILE A 210 4.77 9.35 32.24
CA ILE A 210 3.83 8.67 31.33
C ILE A 210 3.04 7.57 32.05
N ILE A 211 1.78 7.39 31.66
CA ILE A 211 0.94 6.26 32.02
C ILE A 211 0.22 5.71 30.78
N GLU A 212 0.22 4.40 30.62
CA GLU A 212 -0.17 3.73 29.39
C GLU A 212 -0.98 2.46 29.60
N ARG A 213 -1.83 2.15 28.62
CA ARG A 213 -2.83 1.08 28.71
C ARG A 213 -2.38 -0.18 27.98
N ILE A 214 -2.01 -1.21 28.74
CA ILE A 214 -1.58 -2.50 28.19
C ILE A 214 -2.80 -3.33 27.75
N ASN A 215 -3.88 -3.37 28.55
CA ASN A 215 -5.13 -4.05 28.17
C ASN A 215 -6.34 -3.40 28.87
N HIS A 216 -7.45 -4.12 29.07
CA HIS A 216 -8.64 -3.55 29.72
C HIS A 216 -8.47 -3.30 31.22
N ASN A 217 -7.68 -4.13 31.94
CA ASN A 217 -7.47 -4.05 33.40
C ASN A 217 -6.03 -3.77 33.83
N LYS A 218 -5.05 -3.76 32.91
CA LYS A 218 -3.62 -3.61 33.20
C LYS A 218 -3.04 -2.39 32.48
N GLY A 219 -2.16 -1.65 33.16
CA GLY A 219 -1.36 -0.60 32.56
C GLY A 219 0.03 -0.47 33.20
N ILE A 220 0.78 0.54 32.75
CA ILE A 220 2.16 0.82 33.13
C ILE A 220 2.36 2.33 33.33
N MET A 221 3.19 2.70 34.30
CA MET A 221 3.62 4.07 34.59
C MET A 221 5.15 4.09 34.62
N TYR A 222 5.77 5.11 34.01
CA TYR A 222 7.23 5.24 33.96
C TYR A 222 7.68 6.70 34.00
N GLY A 223 8.74 6.95 34.79
CA GLY A 223 9.40 8.24 34.88
C GLY A 223 8.63 9.29 35.68
N GLY A 224 8.92 10.55 35.41
CA GLY A 224 8.34 11.72 36.08
C GLY A 224 9.18 12.26 37.23
N ILE A 225 8.78 13.43 37.73
CA ILE A 225 9.49 14.15 38.77
C ILE A 225 9.02 13.66 40.15
N VAL A 226 9.97 13.28 41.01
CA VAL A 226 9.73 12.95 42.41
C VAL A 226 10.67 13.76 43.30
N THR A 227 10.25 14.07 44.53
CA THR A 227 11.08 14.83 45.48
C THR A 227 11.82 13.87 46.41
N ASP A 228 13.16 13.88 46.36
CA ASP A 228 14.06 13.14 47.28
C ASP A 228 15.05 14.10 47.95
N GLY A 229 15.27 13.91 49.26
CA GLY A 229 16.15 14.76 50.07
C GLY A 229 15.79 16.26 50.08
N GLY A 230 14.59 16.65 49.64
CA GLY A 230 14.19 18.04 49.45
C GLY A 230 14.62 18.67 48.13
N ARG A 231 15.05 17.86 47.15
CA ARG A 231 15.28 18.25 45.75
C ARG A 231 14.39 17.43 44.83
N ASP A 232 14.13 17.95 43.66
CA ASP A 232 13.37 17.27 42.62
C ASP A 232 14.33 16.45 41.74
N ILE A 233 13.92 15.23 41.40
CA ILE A 233 14.68 14.29 40.56
C ILE A 233 13.74 13.53 39.60
N SER A 234 14.20 13.36 38.37
CA SER A 234 13.53 12.58 37.32
C SER A 234 13.74 11.09 37.56
N THR A 235 12.71 10.35 37.94
CA THR A 235 12.84 8.93 38.30
C THR A 235 13.02 8.03 37.07
N ASN A 236 13.61 6.84 37.26
CA ASN A 236 13.54 5.73 36.29
C ASN A 236 12.69 4.57 36.78
N SER A 237 11.88 4.80 37.81
CA SER A 237 10.97 3.81 38.37
C SER A 237 9.90 3.43 37.35
N ILE A 238 9.66 2.12 37.22
CA ILE A 238 8.57 1.58 36.41
C ILE A 238 7.59 0.90 37.36
N TYR A 239 6.31 1.28 37.28
CA TYR A 239 5.23 0.67 38.04
C TYR A 239 4.21 0.05 37.09
N LEU A 240 3.82 -1.18 37.37
CA LEU A 240 2.66 -1.82 36.75
C LEU A 240 1.45 -1.63 37.65
N PHE A 241 0.26 -1.60 37.07
CA PHE A 241 -0.98 -1.73 37.83
C PHE A 241 -1.95 -2.71 37.22
N GLN A 242 -2.79 -3.27 38.10
CA GLN A 242 -3.97 -4.03 37.72
C GLN A 242 -5.19 -3.55 38.52
N SER A 243 -6.26 -3.18 37.82
CA SER A 243 -7.53 -2.72 38.38
C SER A 243 -8.55 -3.86 38.50
N SER A 244 -9.27 -3.94 39.61
CA SER A 244 -10.37 -4.88 39.81
C SER A 244 -11.48 -4.24 40.66
N HIS A 245 -12.61 -3.91 40.03
CA HIS A 245 -13.61 -3.00 40.59
C HIS A 245 -12.93 -1.71 41.11
N ASP A 246 -13.36 -1.18 42.25
CA ASP A 246 -12.78 0.02 42.87
C ASP A 246 -11.45 -0.25 43.60
N THR A 247 -10.67 -1.26 43.20
CA THR A 247 -9.35 -1.60 43.77
C THR A 247 -8.27 -1.55 42.70
N ILE A 248 -7.14 -0.92 43.01
CA ILE A 248 -5.97 -0.84 42.12
C ILE A 248 -4.75 -1.40 42.84
N ASN A 249 -4.20 -2.49 42.31
CA ASN A 249 -2.97 -3.09 42.82
C ASN A 249 -1.77 -2.61 42.00
N TRP A 250 -0.80 -1.99 42.67
CA TRP A 250 0.44 -1.51 42.07
C TRP A 250 1.61 -2.46 42.35
N GLU A 251 2.47 -2.68 41.36
CA GLU A 251 3.69 -3.48 41.45
C GLU A 251 4.89 -2.66 40.95
N TYR A 252 5.94 -2.58 41.76
CA TYR A 252 7.17 -1.89 41.37
C TYR A 252 8.13 -2.87 40.69
N LEU A 253 8.42 -2.66 39.41
CA LEU A 253 9.42 -3.43 38.70
C LEU A 253 10.80 -2.97 39.18
N LYS A 254 11.56 -3.90 39.78
CA LYS A 254 12.93 -3.63 40.24
C LYS A 254 13.91 -3.81 39.07
N PRO A 255 14.95 -2.97 38.97
CA PRO A 255 16.17 -3.32 38.25
C PRO A 255 16.65 -4.73 38.62
N GLY A 256 17.08 -5.50 37.63
CA GLY A 256 17.46 -6.91 37.72
C GLY A 256 16.31 -7.91 37.58
N SER A 257 15.05 -7.46 37.52
CA SER A 257 13.88 -8.37 37.34
C SER A 257 13.61 -8.73 35.87
N ILE A 258 14.29 -8.06 34.94
CA ILE A 258 13.97 -8.02 33.51
C ILE A 258 15.12 -8.66 32.70
N PRO A 259 14.82 -9.44 31.64
CA PRO A 259 15.84 -9.84 30.67
C PRO A 259 16.52 -8.62 30.04
N ASN A 260 17.85 -8.59 30.02
CA ASN A 260 18.68 -7.46 29.54
C ASN A 260 18.65 -6.18 30.39
N ASP A 261 18.73 -6.32 31.72
CA ASP A 261 18.86 -5.21 32.70
C ASP A 261 19.95 -4.16 32.38
N GLY A 262 20.97 -4.50 31.58
CA GLY A 262 21.94 -3.55 31.04
C GLY A 262 21.36 -2.51 30.06
N LEU A 263 20.07 -2.58 29.74
CA LEU A 263 19.29 -1.59 28.99
C LEU A 263 18.18 -0.95 29.86
N TRP A 264 18.24 -1.06 31.19
CA TRP A 264 17.31 -0.34 32.06
C TRP A 264 17.36 1.18 31.78
N PRO A 265 16.20 1.84 31.55
CA PRO A 265 16.21 3.18 31.01
C PRO A 265 16.68 4.24 32.02
N LYS A 266 17.20 5.36 31.50
CA LYS A 266 17.57 6.55 32.29
C LYS A 266 16.40 7.10 33.12
N GLY A 267 16.74 7.87 34.15
CA GLY A 267 15.75 8.72 34.84
C GLY A 267 15.31 9.83 33.90
N ARG A 268 13.99 10.03 33.77
CA ARG A 268 13.45 11.08 32.89
C ARG A 268 12.05 11.52 33.30
N ASP A 269 11.73 12.76 32.96
CA ASP A 269 10.39 13.34 33.02
C ASP A 269 10.10 14.15 31.76
N SER A 270 8.87 14.64 31.62
CA SER A 270 8.43 15.49 30.50
C SER A 270 8.57 14.82 29.12
N HIS A 271 8.71 13.49 29.10
CA HIS A 271 8.75 12.58 27.96
C HIS A 271 7.35 12.17 27.49
N ALA A 272 7.26 11.64 26.27
CA ALA A 272 6.01 11.13 25.72
C ALA A 272 6.06 9.62 25.46
N SER A 273 4.90 8.97 25.49
CA SER A 273 4.72 7.54 25.21
C SER A 273 3.51 7.25 24.33
N THR A 274 3.49 6.04 23.76
CA THR A 274 2.29 5.46 23.14
C THR A 274 2.37 3.93 23.14
N ILE A 275 1.23 3.25 23.16
CA ILE A 275 1.14 1.77 23.06
C ILE A 275 0.79 1.34 21.64
N ILE A 276 1.74 0.63 21.01
CA ILE A 276 1.51 -0.08 19.75
C ILE A 276 0.79 -1.39 20.05
N ASN A 277 -0.44 -1.53 19.55
CA ASN A 277 -1.22 -2.77 19.62
C ASN A 277 -1.18 -3.49 18.26
N GLY A 278 -0.27 -4.46 18.11
CA GLY A 278 -0.16 -5.26 16.89
C GLY A 278 -1.17 -6.40 16.83
N VAL A 279 -1.61 -6.78 15.63
CA VAL A 279 -2.65 -7.82 15.41
C VAL A 279 -2.15 -9.26 15.66
N SER A 280 -0.87 -9.43 16.06
CA SER A 280 -0.25 -10.74 16.32
C SER A 280 0.85 -10.72 17.39
N THR A 281 0.99 -9.64 18.16
CA THR A 281 2.13 -9.42 19.08
C THR A 281 1.72 -8.78 20.40
N SER A 282 2.64 -8.74 21.37
CA SER A 282 2.49 -7.99 22.61
C SER A 282 2.14 -6.52 22.36
N PRO A 283 1.29 -5.88 23.19
CA PRO A 283 1.26 -4.43 23.29
C PRO A 283 2.69 -3.95 23.58
N THR A 284 3.20 -3.04 22.77
CA THR A 284 4.58 -2.56 22.86
C THR A 284 4.57 -1.09 23.21
N LEU A 285 5.14 -0.76 24.36
CA LEU A 285 5.27 0.62 24.82
C LEU A 285 6.43 1.29 24.08
N VAL A 286 6.18 2.43 23.48
CA VAL A 286 7.21 3.36 22.97
C VAL A 286 7.40 4.47 23.98
N VAL A 287 8.64 4.90 24.21
CA VAL A 287 8.98 6.12 24.97
C VAL A 287 10.01 6.94 24.20
N ILE A 288 9.79 8.25 24.09
CA ILE A 288 10.69 9.19 23.40
C ILE A 288 10.95 10.43 24.27
N GLY A 289 12.23 10.86 24.27
CA GLY A 289 12.67 12.15 24.80
C GLY A 289 12.51 12.33 26.30
N GLY A 290 12.17 13.55 26.71
CA GLY A 290 12.19 14.03 28.10
C GLY A 290 13.51 14.69 28.49
N VAL A 291 13.59 15.15 29.73
CA VAL A 291 14.81 15.64 30.39
C VAL A 291 15.18 14.73 31.57
N ASP A 292 16.47 14.67 31.94
CA ASP A 292 16.92 14.01 33.17
C ASP A 292 17.14 15.01 34.33
N SER A 293 17.65 14.53 35.48
CA SER A 293 17.65 15.30 36.73
C SER A 293 18.64 16.48 36.76
N ASP A 294 19.52 16.58 35.76
CA ASP A 294 20.37 17.76 35.55
C ASP A 294 19.72 18.75 34.52
N ASN A 295 18.48 18.46 34.09
CA ASN A 295 17.70 19.07 32.99
C ASN A 295 18.22 18.79 31.56
N GLU A 296 19.18 17.88 31.39
CA GLU A 296 19.75 17.54 30.08
C GLU A 296 18.78 16.70 29.23
N LEU A 297 18.72 16.95 27.92
CA LEU A 297 17.82 16.25 26.99
C LEU A 297 18.14 14.75 26.85
N VAL A 298 17.12 13.89 26.98
CA VAL A 298 17.29 12.43 26.96
C VAL A 298 17.00 11.85 25.58
N ASN A 299 17.96 12.06 24.67
CA ASN A 299 17.93 11.70 23.24
C ASN A 299 17.89 10.18 22.99
N GLU A 300 16.77 9.55 23.33
CA GLU A 300 16.55 8.10 23.21
C GLU A 300 15.13 7.78 22.75
N CYS A 301 15.02 6.85 21.80
CA CYS A 301 13.78 6.14 21.51
C CYS A 301 13.87 4.72 22.08
N LEU A 302 12.92 4.34 22.91
CA LEU A 302 12.89 3.07 23.63
C LEU A 302 11.60 2.30 23.32
N LEU A 303 11.72 0.99 23.12
CA LEU A 303 10.62 0.04 23.04
C LEU A 303 10.65 -0.91 24.24
N LEU A 304 9.48 -1.25 24.76
CA LEU A 304 9.27 -2.28 25.79
C LEU A 304 8.17 -3.25 25.35
N ASP A 305 8.52 -4.52 25.15
CA ASP A 305 7.55 -5.62 24.99
C ASP A 305 6.83 -5.82 26.34
N THR A 306 5.53 -5.54 26.45
CA THR A 306 4.83 -5.58 27.75
C THR A 306 4.42 -6.98 28.24
N ASN A 307 4.76 -8.04 27.48
CA ASN A 307 4.66 -9.44 27.90
C ASN A 307 6.03 -9.97 28.39
N GLN A 308 7.10 -9.69 27.66
CA GLN A 308 8.48 -10.13 28.02
C GLN A 308 9.19 -9.17 28.98
N TYR A 309 8.70 -7.94 29.10
CA TYR A 309 9.33 -6.77 29.73
C TYR A 309 10.75 -6.44 29.22
N ASN A 310 11.12 -6.95 28.04
CA ASN A 310 12.43 -6.70 27.44
C ASN A 310 12.49 -5.31 26.80
N TRP A 311 13.52 -4.53 27.16
CA TRP A 311 13.78 -3.21 26.58
C TRP A 311 14.65 -3.30 25.30
N MET A 312 14.34 -2.46 24.32
CA MET A 312 15.12 -2.29 23.09
C MET A 312 15.27 -0.79 22.79
N LYS A 313 16.51 -0.31 22.62
CA LYS A 313 16.78 1.06 22.15
C LYS A 313 16.84 1.11 20.63
N ILE A 314 16.12 2.03 20.01
CA ILE A 314 16.17 2.27 18.56
C ILE A 314 16.98 3.56 18.29
N PRO A 315 17.87 3.56 17.30
CA PRO A 315 18.50 4.80 16.81
C PRO A 315 17.48 5.64 16.05
N VAL A 316 17.12 6.80 16.60
CA VAL A 316 16.25 7.82 15.98
C VAL A 316 16.95 9.17 16.17
N PRO A 317 16.97 10.09 15.19
CA PRO A 317 17.75 11.31 15.28
C PRO A 317 17.44 12.18 16.51
N ASP A 318 18.46 12.90 16.99
CA ASP A 318 18.38 13.80 18.13
C ASP A 318 17.37 14.95 17.88
N SER A 319 17.19 15.42 16.65
CA SER A 319 16.12 16.36 16.28
C SER A 319 14.69 15.81 16.45
N VAL A 320 14.53 14.49 16.58
CA VAL A 320 13.27 13.81 16.94
C VAL A 320 13.17 13.57 18.44
N THR A 321 14.25 13.09 19.06
CA THR A 321 14.24 12.57 20.44
C THR A 321 14.61 13.62 21.49
N GLY A 322 15.43 14.62 21.17
CA GLY A 322 15.81 15.73 22.03
C GLY A 322 14.72 16.78 22.17
N ARG A 323 13.63 16.38 22.84
CA ARG A 323 12.48 17.23 23.13
C ARG A 323 11.73 16.80 24.39
N TYR A 324 11.07 17.76 25.02
CA TYR A 324 10.25 17.57 26.23
C TYR A 324 8.98 18.44 26.16
N ASN A 325 7.98 18.11 26.98
CA ASN A 325 6.62 18.71 26.93
C ASN A 325 5.96 18.63 25.54
N HIS A 326 6.32 17.58 24.79
CA HIS A 326 5.76 17.17 23.52
C HIS A 326 4.74 16.04 23.72
N THR A 327 3.96 15.69 22.69
CA THR A 327 3.16 14.46 22.68
C THR A 327 3.65 13.48 21.62
N ILE A 328 3.24 12.22 21.77
CA ILE A 328 3.38 11.20 20.74
C ILE A 328 2.08 10.40 20.62
N SER A 329 1.81 9.84 19.45
CA SER A 329 0.68 8.93 19.23
C SER A 329 1.03 7.92 18.12
N SER A 330 0.65 6.66 18.32
CA SER A 330 0.79 5.61 17.31
C SER A 330 -0.46 5.50 16.43
N PHE A 331 -0.28 5.36 15.12
CA PHE A 331 -1.32 4.95 14.19
C PHE A 331 -0.91 3.64 13.50
N VAL A 332 -1.71 2.58 13.69
CA VAL A 332 -1.49 1.26 13.10
C VAL A 332 -2.29 1.18 11.80
N VAL A 333 -1.61 1.15 10.66
CA VAL A 333 -2.25 1.03 9.34
C VAL A 333 -2.57 -0.43 9.02
N ASP A 334 -1.64 -1.32 9.34
CA ASP A 334 -1.79 -2.78 9.25
C ASP A 334 -0.89 -3.46 10.30
N PRO A 335 -0.92 -4.80 10.46
CA PRO A 335 -0.15 -5.50 11.50
C PRO A 335 1.37 -5.26 11.50
N ASN A 336 1.95 -4.76 10.40
CA ASN A 336 3.39 -4.55 10.23
C ASN A 336 3.77 -3.06 10.11
N HIS A 337 2.82 -2.17 9.84
CA HIS A 337 3.07 -0.74 9.60
C HIS A 337 2.44 0.14 10.66
N VAL A 338 3.31 0.81 11.42
CA VAL A 338 2.92 1.71 12.51
C VAL A 338 3.67 3.03 12.37
N PHE A 339 2.92 4.12 12.30
CA PHE A 339 3.45 5.47 12.30
C PHE A 339 3.52 6.02 13.71
N LEU A 340 4.64 6.64 14.06
CA LEU A 340 4.75 7.48 15.25
C LEU A 340 4.66 8.94 14.84
N ILE A 341 3.68 9.63 15.44
CA ILE A 341 3.40 11.03 15.19
C ILE A 341 3.80 11.79 16.47
N ILE A 342 4.79 12.67 16.35
CA ILE A 342 5.41 13.39 17.46
C ILE A 342 5.10 14.88 17.25
N LEU A 343 4.48 15.52 18.23
CA LEU A 343 3.95 16.88 18.08
C LEU A 343 4.51 17.86 19.13
N GLY A 344 4.97 19.01 18.63
CA GLY A 344 5.38 20.17 19.43
C GLY A 344 6.44 19.88 20.50
N GLY A 345 6.27 20.54 21.64
CA GLY A 345 7.24 20.58 22.74
C GLY A 345 8.43 21.50 22.45
N TYR A 346 9.34 21.54 23.41
CA TYR A 346 10.58 22.32 23.34
C TYR A 346 11.72 21.55 22.67
N VAL A 347 12.65 22.30 22.09
CA VAL A 347 13.99 21.85 21.69
C VAL A 347 15.02 22.90 22.13
N GLU A 348 16.23 22.47 22.49
CA GLU A 348 17.35 23.38 22.76
C GLU A 348 18.16 23.62 21.49
N THR A 349 18.31 24.88 21.08
CA THR A 349 19.15 25.26 19.94
C THR A 349 19.83 26.61 20.16
N GLU A 350 21.16 26.55 20.34
CA GLU A 350 22.13 27.66 20.31
C GLU A 350 22.22 28.60 21.53
N GLN A 351 23.38 29.24 21.65
CA GLN A 351 23.70 30.30 22.62
C GLN A 351 23.89 31.62 21.87
N GLU A 352 23.32 32.72 22.37
CA GLU A 352 23.64 34.07 21.90
C GLU A 352 24.58 34.80 22.88
N ASP A 353 25.52 35.61 22.35
CA ASP A 353 26.28 36.59 23.16
C ASP A 353 25.37 37.80 23.41
N VAL A 354 24.73 37.84 24.58
CA VAL A 354 23.87 38.95 25.01
C VAL A 354 24.65 40.23 25.33
N GLY A 355 25.98 40.19 25.18
CA GLY A 355 26.87 41.34 25.22
C GLY A 355 27.70 41.38 26.50
N GLY A 356 29.02 41.51 26.33
CA GLY A 356 29.98 41.57 27.43
C GLY A 356 30.71 40.26 27.72
N GLY A 357 30.54 39.24 26.87
CA GLY A 357 31.17 37.92 27.04
C GLY A 357 30.37 36.99 27.96
N VAL A 358 29.05 37.18 28.02
CA VAL A 358 28.10 36.27 28.65
C VAL A 358 27.31 35.62 27.53
N MET A 359 27.42 34.29 27.44
CA MET A 359 26.62 33.47 26.52
C MET A 359 25.36 33.02 27.26
N GLU A 360 24.19 33.19 26.67
CA GLU A 360 22.91 32.81 27.26
C GLU A 360 22.17 31.83 26.32
N TRP A 361 21.55 30.79 26.87
CA TRP A 361 20.87 29.74 26.11
C TRP A 361 19.43 30.14 25.78
N PHE A 362 18.98 29.88 24.55
CA PHE A 362 17.61 30.18 24.13
C PHE A 362 16.82 28.91 23.80
N LEU A 363 15.64 28.78 24.41
CA LEU A 363 14.66 27.72 24.12
C LEU A 363 13.90 28.07 22.83
N MET A 364 13.95 27.20 21.82
CA MET A 364 13.21 27.42 20.57
C MET A 364 11.91 26.62 20.53
N MET A 365 10.80 27.30 20.22
CA MET A 365 9.48 26.71 20.12
C MET A 365 9.26 26.11 18.71
N VAL A 366 8.85 24.85 18.63
CA VAL A 366 8.73 24.14 17.34
C VAL A 366 7.40 24.47 16.66
N ASN A 367 7.46 25.35 15.66
CA ASN A 367 6.33 25.76 14.81
C ASN A 367 6.14 24.78 13.65
N VAL A 368 4.89 24.37 13.34
CA VAL A 368 4.64 23.39 12.25
C VAL A 368 4.54 24.09 10.89
N SER A 369 5.71 24.29 10.30
CA SER A 369 5.87 24.27 8.85
C SER A 369 6.14 22.84 8.34
N THR A 370 6.38 22.69 7.04
CA THR A 370 6.47 21.39 6.34
C THR A 370 7.79 20.63 6.61
N ALA A 371 7.72 19.32 6.84
CA ALA A 371 8.88 18.50 7.22
C ALA A 371 10.13 18.62 6.31
N ALA A 372 11.29 18.90 6.92
CA ALA A 372 12.64 18.60 6.40
C ALA A 372 13.70 18.82 7.50
N ALA A 373 14.67 17.90 7.61
CA ALA A 373 15.87 18.04 8.45
C ALA A 373 17.12 17.82 7.58
N LEU A 374 18.05 18.80 7.53
CA LEU A 374 19.15 18.77 6.56
C LEU A 374 20.40 19.62 6.90
N MET A 375 20.54 20.15 8.13
CA MET A 375 21.67 21.05 8.48
C MET A 375 22.82 20.38 9.25
N GLU A 376 22.57 19.34 10.04
CA GLU A 376 23.57 18.76 10.96
C GLU A 376 24.63 17.86 10.27
N LYS A 377 24.36 17.36 9.06
CA LYS A 377 25.23 16.37 8.38
C LYS A 377 26.65 16.91 8.10
N ASP A 378 26.77 18.12 7.58
CA ASP A 378 28.07 18.62 7.08
C ASP A 378 29.03 19.01 8.21
N GLU A 379 28.52 19.50 9.34
CA GLU A 379 29.36 19.86 10.50
C GLU A 379 29.93 18.62 11.19
N ILE A 380 29.13 17.56 11.35
CA ILE A 380 29.56 16.29 11.94
C ILE A 380 30.67 15.65 11.08
N ILE A 381 30.53 15.70 9.74
CA ILE A 381 31.55 15.20 8.81
C ILE A 381 32.85 16.01 8.96
N GLN A 382 32.80 17.34 8.88
CA GLN A 382 34.02 18.17 9.03
C GLN A 382 34.70 17.99 10.40
N ARG A 383 33.94 17.83 11.48
CA ARG A 383 34.46 17.61 12.83
C ARG A 383 35.19 16.26 12.96
N LEU A 384 34.65 15.20 12.34
CA LEU A 384 35.29 13.88 12.27
C LEU A 384 36.53 13.88 11.37
N GLU A 385 36.48 14.51 10.21
CA GLU A 385 37.64 14.64 9.32
C GLU A 385 38.79 15.44 9.96
N SER A 386 38.46 16.51 10.69
CA SER A 386 39.43 17.30 11.45
C SER A 386 40.16 16.48 12.52
N GLN A 387 39.42 15.70 13.33
CA GLN A 387 40.01 14.79 14.32
C GLN A 387 40.90 13.72 13.66
N LEU A 388 40.47 13.19 12.52
CA LEU A 388 41.19 12.14 11.79
C LEU A 388 42.45 12.67 11.09
N GLN A 389 42.50 13.95 10.71
CA GLN A 389 43.74 14.62 10.29
C GLN A 389 44.70 14.84 11.46
N GLU A 390 44.23 15.36 12.61
CA GLU A 390 45.11 15.70 13.72
C GLU A 390 45.76 14.45 14.35
N ILE A 391 45.05 13.33 14.41
CA ILE A 391 45.62 12.02 14.82
C ILE A 391 46.69 11.54 13.84
N LYS A 392 46.46 11.63 12.52
CA LYS A 392 47.47 11.27 11.49
C LYS A 392 48.73 12.12 11.58
N LYS A 393 48.60 13.37 12.02
CA LYS A 393 49.70 14.35 12.18
C LYS A 393 50.64 14.03 13.35
N GLN A 394 50.16 13.30 14.36
CA GLN A 394 50.97 12.84 15.50
C GLN A 394 51.82 11.60 15.16
N LEU A 395 51.53 10.91 14.06
CA LEU A 395 52.19 9.65 13.67
C LEU A 395 53.39 9.88 12.73
N VAL A 396 54.43 10.56 13.22
CA VAL A 396 55.69 10.77 12.48
C VAL A 396 56.54 9.48 12.47
N PRO A 397 57.16 9.07 11.34
CA PRO A 397 57.83 7.76 11.26
C PRO A 397 59.13 7.70 12.08
N VAL A 398 59.28 6.66 12.92
CA VAL A 398 60.57 6.36 13.57
C VAL A 398 61.54 5.81 12.53
N THR A 399 62.56 6.60 12.19
CA THR A 399 63.61 6.24 11.23
C THR A 399 64.44 5.04 11.69
N LYS A 400 64.73 4.11 10.78
CA LYS A 400 65.66 2.98 11.01
C LYS A 400 67.06 3.50 11.40
N ILE A 401 67.57 3.04 12.55
CA ILE A 401 68.98 3.21 12.94
C ILE A 401 69.69 1.86 12.74
N SER A 402 70.82 1.87 12.03
CA SER A 402 71.62 0.68 11.73
C SER A 402 72.80 0.52 12.69
N VAL A 403 72.93 -0.66 13.30
CA VAL A 403 74.14 -1.08 14.03
C VAL A 403 74.53 -2.49 13.59
N TYR A 404 75.83 -2.80 13.57
CA TYR A 404 76.38 -4.04 13.04
C TYR A 404 76.18 -5.24 13.98
N GLY A 405 75.69 -6.35 13.42
CA GLY A 405 75.96 -7.71 13.92
C GLY A 405 74.89 -8.32 14.85
N ALA A 406 74.40 -9.50 14.44
CA ALA A 406 73.46 -10.38 15.14
C ALA A 406 72.02 -9.86 15.35
N LYS A 407 71.06 -10.73 15.02
CA LYS A 407 69.60 -10.66 15.27
C LYS A 407 69.00 -9.28 15.61
N VAL A 408 68.38 -8.66 14.61
CA VAL A 408 67.19 -7.83 14.87
C VAL A 408 66.12 -8.75 15.47
N ILE A 409 65.54 -8.34 16.60
CA ILE A 409 64.26 -8.85 17.10
C ILE A 409 63.25 -7.75 16.81
N GLU A 410 62.28 -8.04 15.95
CA GLU A 410 61.12 -7.17 15.78
C GLU A 410 60.21 -7.36 17.00
N LEU A 411 60.29 -6.41 17.93
CA LEU A 411 59.21 -6.18 18.88
C LEU A 411 58.12 -5.41 18.15
N GLU A 412 57.28 -6.12 17.39
CA GLU A 412 55.98 -5.57 16.99
C GLU A 412 55.17 -5.30 18.26
N ASP A 413 54.95 -4.02 18.56
CA ASP A 413 54.20 -3.61 19.74
C ASP A 413 52.71 -3.89 19.52
N ARG A 414 52.29 -5.09 19.95
CA ARG A 414 51.00 -5.70 19.63
C ARG A 414 49.82 -4.78 19.98
N ASP A 415 49.98 -4.04 21.07
CA ASP A 415 49.01 -3.08 21.60
C ASP A 415 48.67 -1.94 20.61
N ILE A 416 49.58 -1.60 19.68
CA ILE A 416 49.35 -0.60 18.62
C ILE A 416 48.62 -1.25 17.44
N LYS A 417 49.00 -2.47 17.07
CA LYS A 417 48.42 -3.23 15.96
C LYS A 417 46.96 -3.61 16.25
N ASP A 418 46.69 -4.07 17.48
CA ASP A 418 45.35 -4.40 17.96
C ASP A 418 44.47 -3.14 18.10
N LYS A 419 45.04 -1.98 18.45
CA LYS A 419 44.33 -0.68 18.44
C LYS A 419 44.02 -0.19 17.03
N GLN A 420 44.94 -0.37 16.07
CA GLN A 420 44.67 -0.03 14.67
C GLN A 420 43.58 -0.95 14.09
N ILE A 421 43.65 -2.26 14.32
CA ILE A 421 42.61 -3.22 13.91
C ILE A 421 41.28 -2.85 14.57
N HIS A 422 41.24 -2.59 15.88
CA HIS A 422 39.99 -2.22 16.56
C HIS A 422 39.39 -0.89 16.06
N LEU A 423 40.22 0.06 15.60
CA LEU A 423 39.74 1.33 15.04
C LEU A 423 39.34 1.20 13.56
N GLU A 424 40.03 0.37 12.77
CA GLU A 424 39.65 0.01 11.41
C GLU A 424 38.36 -0.83 11.41
N ASP A 425 38.21 -1.78 12.34
CA ASP A 425 36.97 -2.51 12.59
C ASP A 425 35.85 -1.56 13.05
N GLN A 426 36.12 -0.59 13.95
CA GLN A 426 35.10 0.42 14.28
C GLN A 426 34.74 1.31 13.08
N VAL A 427 35.66 1.60 12.18
CA VAL A 427 35.40 2.36 10.95
C VAL A 427 34.68 1.50 9.90
N ILE A 428 34.94 0.20 9.82
CA ILE A 428 34.26 -0.75 8.93
C ILE A 428 32.85 -1.03 9.46
N VAL A 429 32.69 -1.38 10.74
CA VAL A 429 31.36 -1.58 11.36
C VAL A 429 30.53 -0.29 11.37
N LYS A 430 31.16 0.88 11.52
CA LYS A 430 30.46 2.16 11.28
C LYS A 430 30.18 2.40 9.81
N LYS A 431 31.07 2.05 8.87
CA LYS A 431 30.77 2.13 7.43
C LYS A 431 29.62 1.21 7.04
N GLU A 432 29.63 -0.06 7.42
CA GLU A 432 28.55 -1.00 7.11
C GLU A 432 27.23 -0.57 7.76
N LYS A 433 27.25 -0.07 9.01
CA LYS A 433 26.06 0.59 9.59
C LYS A 433 25.65 1.84 8.81
N THR A 434 26.58 2.72 8.45
CA THR A 434 26.27 3.99 7.77
C THR A 434 25.88 3.79 6.32
N ASP A 435 26.42 2.80 5.59
CA ASP A 435 26.02 2.44 4.23
C ASP A 435 24.64 1.76 4.23
N VAL A 436 24.30 1.00 5.28
CA VAL A 436 22.92 0.56 5.55
C VAL A 436 22.01 1.75 5.89
N THR A 437 22.45 2.71 6.71
CA THR A 437 21.64 3.88 7.13
C THR A 437 21.52 4.96 6.04
N LEU A 438 22.49 5.06 5.13
CA LEU A 438 22.46 5.94 3.97
C LEU A 438 21.45 5.45 2.93
N HIS A 439 21.12 4.15 2.95
CA HIS A 439 20.37 3.57 1.85
C HIS A 439 18.89 4.01 1.76
N GLU A 440 18.35 4.55 2.85
CA GLU A 440 16.95 4.96 2.98
C GLU A 440 16.72 6.48 2.79
N HIS A 441 17.75 7.30 2.65
CA HIS A 441 17.64 8.75 2.93
C HIS A 441 17.84 9.77 1.79
N ASP A 442 18.16 9.35 0.55
CA ASP A 442 18.36 10.29 -0.59
C ASP A 442 17.18 10.32 -1.59
N GLN A 443 15.94 10.56 -1.12
CA GLN A 443 14.84 10.90 -2.05
C GLN A 443 13.72 11.86 -1.59
N PHE A 444 13.97 12.89 -0.77
CA PHE A 444 13.06 14.06 -0.71
C PHE A 444 13.81 15.39 -0.52
N SER A 445 14.11 16.07 -1.63
CA SER A 445 14.62 17.45 -1.63
C SER A 445 13.56 18.45 -2.09
N ILE A 446 12.72 18.88 -1.15
CA ILE A 446 11.88 20.08 -1.22
C ILE A 446 12.06 20.80 0.13
N LYS A 447 12.14 22.13 0.13
CA LYS A 447 12.59 22.92 1.30
C LYS A 447 11.42 23.38 2.18
N GLY A 448 11.50 23.26 3.51
CA GLY A 448 10.70 24.12 4.39
C GLY A 448 10.27 23.68 5.81
N THR A 449 11.20 23.15 6.64
CA THR A 449 11.19 23.13 8.13
C THR A 449 10.08 22.42 8.94
N ASN A 450 10.50 21.38 9.69
CA ASN A 450 10.08 21.05 11.07
C ASN A 450 8.66 20.48 11.37
N SER A 451 8.43 19.24 10.93
CA SER A 451 7.81 18.19 11.74
C SER A 451 8.44 16.84 11.34
N VAL A 452 8.37 15.79 12.18
CA VAL A 452 8.93 14.47 11.85
C VAL A 452 7.93 13.35 12.15
N CYS A 453 7.48 12.69 11.09
CA CYS A 453 6.80 11.40 11.18
C CYS A 453 7.84 10.29 11.01
N VAL A 454 7.91 9.35 11.95
CA VAL A 454 8.84 8.21 11.88
C VAL A 454 8.07 6.96 11.46
N GLN A 455 8.44 6.42 10.30
CA GLN A 455 7.88 5.20 9.72
C GLN A 455 8.81 4.01 9.99
N PHE A 456 8.29 2.96 10.62
CA PHE A 456 9.03 1.69 10.78
C PHE A 456 8.76 0.75 9.60
N ASN A 457 9.78 0.56 8.75
CA ASN A 457 9.69 -0.27 7.55
C ASN A 457 9.96 -1.75 7.83
N TYR A 458 8.91 -2.53 8.13
CA TYR A 458 8.97 -3.99 8.03
C TYR A 458 8.44 -4.50 6.68
N MET A 459 9.22 -4.21 5.62
CA MET A 459 9.12 -4.82 4.29
C MET A 459 7.76 -4.69 3.57
N ILE A 460 7.47 -3.51 3.00
CA ILE A 460 6.38 -3.33 2.02
C ILE A 460 6.71 -4.12 0.73
N PRO A 461 5.83 -5.03 0.25
CA PRO A 461 5.89 -5.52 -1.12
C PRO A 461 5.49 -4.40 -2.09
N LEU A 462 6.34 -4.03 -3.04
CA LEU A 462 6.12 -2.87 -3.92
C LEU A 462 4.84 -2.94 -4.79
N MET A 463 4.18 -4.11 -4.83
CA MET A 463 2.94 -4.40 -5.56
C MET A 463 1.69 -3.70 -4.98
N ASP A 464 1.75 -3.24 -3.73
CA ASP A 464 0.59 -2.74 -2.99
C ASP A 464 0.35 -1.24 -3.23
N ASN A 465 1.42 -0.50 -3.55
CA ASN A 465 1.36 0.87 -4.11
C ASN A 465 0.55 0.98 -5.43
N LEU A 466 0.15 -0.15 -6.02
CA LEU A 466 -0.61 -0.24 -7.26
C LEU A 466 -2.09 -0.61 -7.01
N GLU A 467 -2.51 -0.80 -5.76
CA GLU A 467 -3.91 -1.04 -5.36
C GLU A 467 -4.74 0.27 -5.36
N CYS A 468 -4.09 1.44 -5.29
CA CYS A 468 -4.72 2.75 -5.33
C CYS A 468 -5.38 3.12 -6.68
N LEU A 469 -5.22 2.27 -7.71
CA LEU A 469 -5.75 2.51 -9.04
C LEU A 469 -7.23 2.15 -9.14
N SER A 470 -8.10 3.17 -9.10
CA SER A 470 -9.53 3.02 -9.36
C SER A 470 -9.85 2.91 -10.85
N ASP A 471 -10.93 2.18 -11.19
CA ASP A 471 -11.51 2.02 -12.54
C ASP A 471 -10.51 1.74 -13.67
N ILE A 472 -9.73 0.67 -13.52
CA ILE A 472 -8.79 0.13 -14.50
C ILE A 472 -8.99 -1.37 -14.75
N GLN A 473 -8.59 -1.83 -15.94
CA GLN A 473 -8.54 -3.25 -16.28
C GLN A 473 -7.08 -3.74 -16.29
N VAL A 474 -6.70 -4.50 -15.27
CA VAL A 474 -5.37 -5.13 -15.14
C VAL A 474 -5.32 -6.42 -15.97
N ALA A 475 -4.30 -6.58 -16.81
CA ALA A 475 -3.97 -7.86 -17.43
C ALA A 475 -3.04 -8.71 -16.55
N GLU A 476 -2.05 -8.07 -15.91
CA GLU A 476 -1.11 -8.71 -14.97
C GLU A 476 -0.36 -7.66 -14.12
N LYS A 477 -0.01 -8.02 -12.87
CA LYS A 477 1.00 -7.33 -12.05
C LYS A 477 2.28 -8.17 -12.02
N LYS A 478 3.47 -7.57 -12.08
CA LYS A 478 4.76 -8.28 -11.91
C LYS A 478 5.80 -7.44 -11.17
N LEU A 479 6.54 -8.10 -10.28
CA LEU A 479 7.70 -7.57 -9.60
C LEU A 479 9.00 -8.05 -10.28
N PHE A 480 9.98 -7.17 -10.39
CA PHE A 480 11.34 -7.48 -10.83
C PHE A 480 12.36 -7.05 -9.77
N LEU A 481 13.47 -7.78 -9.69
CA LEU A 481 14.62 -7.42 -8.83
C LEU A 481 15.79 -7.02 -9.71
N ILE A 482 16.32 -5.83 -9.46
CA ILE A 482 17.52 -5.28 -10.11
C ILE A 482 18.66 -5.39 -9.09
N GLN A 483 19.75 -6.10 -9.42
CA GLN A 483 20.79 -6.44 -8.46
C GLN A 483 22.17 -5.93 -8.88
N GLY A 484 22.77 -5.10 -8.02
CA GLY A 484 24.12 -4.58 -8.13
C GLY A 484 24.41 -3.69 -9.35
N ASP A 485 25.66 -3.22 -9.41
CA ASP A 485 26.20 -2.44 -10.51
C ASP A 485 26.50 -3.32 -11.75
N LYS A 486 25.45 -3.74 -12.45
CA LYS A 486 25.54 -4.49 -13.71
C LYS A 486 24.43 -4.07 -14.68
N PRO A 487 24.72 -3.96 -15.99
CA PRO A 487 23.67 -3.74 -16.98
C PRO A 487 22.73 -4.96 -17.02
N GLN A 488 21.43 -4.70 -16.89
CA GLN A 488 20.39 -5.73 -16.74
C GLN A 488 19.22 -5.41 -17.66
N LEU A 489 18.72 -6.43 -18.36
CA LEU A 489 17.54 -6.32 -19.22
C LEU A 489 16.46 -7.27 -18.70
N MET A 490 15.37 -6.71 -18.20
CA MET A 490 14.23 -7.44 -17.68
C MET A 490 13.16 -7.53 -18.76
N ASN A 491 13.05 -8.69 -19.41
CA ASN A 491 12.06 -8.92 -20.44
C ASN A 491 10.69 -9.28 -19.85
N TRP A 492 9.66 -8.63 -20.38
CA TRP A 492 8.25 -8.94 -20.20
C TRP A 492 7.52 -8.92 -21.54
N GLU A 493 8.17 -9.42 -22.59
CA GLU A 493 7.72 -9.35 -23.98
C GLU A 493 6.31 -9.96 -24.16
N LYS A 494 5.97 -10.99 -23.38
CA LYS A 494 4.61 -11.57 -23.28
C LYS A 494 3.50 -10.57 -22.87
N TYR A 495 3.87 -9.43 -22.31
CA TYR A 495 2.98 -8.30 -22.02
C TYR A 495 3.57 -7.00 -22.61
N GLY A 496 4.27 -7.06 -23.75
CA GLY A 496 4.66 -5.89 -24.54
C GLY A 496 5.67 -4.91 -23.92
N LEU A 497 6.41 -5.30 -22.86
CA LEU A 497 7.35 -4.43 -22.15
C LEU A 497 8.75 -5.05 -22.01
N ARG A 498 9.79 -4.23 -22.13
CA ARG A 498 11.16 -4.54 -21.68
C ARG A 498 11.70 -3.38 -20.82
N ILE A 499 12.52 -3.69 -19.82
CA ILE A 499 13.08 -2.70 -18.89
C ILE A 499 14.61 -2.85 -18.87
N GLY A 500 15.32 -1.84 -19.38
CA GLY A 500 16.77 -1.78 -19.42
C GLY A 500 17.36 -0.93 -18.29
N VAL A 501 18.30 -1.52 -17.55
CA VAL A 501 19.14 -0.89 -16.52
C VAL A 501 20.56 -0.78 -17.08
N GLN A 502 21.18 0.39 -16.94
CA GLN A 502 22.56 0.62 -17.39
C GLN A 502 23.57 0.25 -16.31
N GLU A 503 24.81 -0.04 -16.69
CA GLU A 503 25.95 -0.02 -15.77
C GLU A 503 26.07 1.39 -15.15
N GLY A 504 26.39 1.47 -13.86
CA GLY A 504 26.36 2.68 -13.03
C GLY A 504 24.95 3.18 -12.67
N SER A 505 23.93 2.31 -12.67
CA SER A 505 22.58 2.67 -12.18
C SER A 505 22.40 2.43 -10.67
N LEU A 506 23.26 1.62 -10.07
CA LEU A 506 23.28 1.18 -8.67
C LEU A 506 24.73 0.93 -8.24
N LEU A 507 25.01 0.91 -6.94
CA LEU A 507 26.26 0.40 -6.38
C LEU A 507 26.28 -1.14 -6.40
N SER A 508 27.48 -1.72 -6.27
CA SER A 508 27.74 -3.15 -6.45
C SER A 508 27.04 -4.09 -5.44
N SER A 509 26.62 -3.57 -4.29
CA SER A 509 25.95 -4.29 -3.20
C SER A 509 24.42 -4.17 -3.21
N GLU A 510 23.83 -3.35 -4.09
CA GLU A 510 22.42 -2.98 -3.98
C GLU A 510 21.44 -4.03 -4.51
N THR A 511 20.19 -3.95 -4.07
CA THR A 511 19.03 -4.43 -4.81
C THR A 511 17.93 -3.37 -4.85
N VAL A 512 17.17 -3.31 -5.94
CA VAL A 512 15.96 -2.48 -6.14
C VAL A 512 14.83 -3.39 -6.59
N GLU A 513 13.62 -3.12 -6.11
CA GLU A 513 12.42 -3.72 -6.68
C GLU A 513 11.81 -2.78 -7.73
N ALA A 514 11.34 -3.34 -8.84
CA ALA A 514 10.57 -2.63 -9.85
C ALA A 514 9.23 -3.34 -10.07
N ALA A 515 8.14 -2.73 -9.61
CA ALA A 515 6.80 -3.27 -9.76
C ALA A 515 6.12 -2.64 -10.98
N VAL A 516 5.59 -3.48 -11.86
CA VAL A 516 4.94 -3.03 -13.09
C VAL A 516 3.61 -3.72 -13.29
N VAL A 517 2.61 -2.97 -13.76
CA VAL A 517 1.28 -3.48 -14.10
C VAL A 517 0.98 -3.17 -15.55
N ALA A 518 0.57 -4.17 -16.30
CA ALA A 518 0.04 -4.02 -17.66
C ALA A 518 -1.46 -3.74 -17.59
N LEU A 519 -1.88 -2.57 -18.06
CA LEU A 519 -3.27 -2.11 -18.11
C LEU A 519 -3.78 -2.19 -19.54
N VAL A 520 -4.96 -2.81 -19.68
CA VAL A 520 -5.65 -3.06 -20.96
C VAL A 520 -6.97 -2.28 -21.06
N GLY A 521 -7.19 -1.33 -20.14
CA GLY A 521 -8.39 -0.50 -20.10
C GLY A 521 -8.46 0.34 -18.83
N GLY A 522 -9.36 1.33 -18.83
CA GLY A 522 -9.59 2.23 -17.71
C GLY A 522 -10.15 3.59 -18.15
N GLN A 523 -10.52 4.44 -17.19
CA GLN A 523 -10.98 5.81 -17.50
C GLN A 523 -9.78 6.72 -17.84
N PHE A 524 -9.31 6.70 -19.09
CA PHE A 524 -8.17 7.49 -19.56
C PHE A 524 -8.63 8.69 -20.41
N GLU A 525 -8.05 9.87 -20.18
CA GLU A 525 -8.26 11.08 -20.99
C GLU A 525 -6.94 11.42 -21.70
N PHE A 526 -6.91 11.19 -23.02
CA PHE A 526 -5.74 11.43 -23.88
C PHE A 526 -5.81 12.81 -24.55
N PRO A 527 -4.65 13.39 -24.96
CA PRO A 527 -4.61 14.63 -25.73
C PRO A 527 -5.45 14.56 -27.02
N PRO A 528 -6.10 15.66 -27.43
CA PRO A 528 -6.87 15.70 -28.67
C PRO A 528 -5.98 15.41 -29.88
N ASN A 529 -6.58 14.89 -30.96
CA ASN A 529 -5.89 14.50 -32.20
C ASN A 529 -4.80 13.44 -31.99
N THR A 530 -5.05 12.50 -31.07
CA THR A 530 -4.19 11.33 -30.85
C THR A 530 -4.98 10.02 -30.75
N VAL A 531 -4.33 8.91 -31.08
CA VAL A 531 -4.85 7.54 -30.98
C VAL A 531 -3.91 6.70 -30.11
N LEU A 532 -4.47 5.94 -29.14
CA LEU A 532 -3.70 4.99 -28.32
C LEU A 532 -3.25 3.78 -29.17
N VAL A 533 -1.94 3.57 -29.25
CA VAL A 533 -1.30 2.52 -30.08
C VAL A 533 -0.43 1.54 -29.28
N SER A 534 -0.40 1.64 -27.95
CA SER A 534 0.18 0.65 -27.04
C SER A 534 -0.81 0.28 -25.93
N ALA A 535 -0.48 -0.74 -25.12
CA ALA A 535 -1.08 -0.87 -23.80
C ALA A 535 -0.58 0.26 -22.87
N VAL A 536 -1.25 0.47 -21.74
CA VAL A 536 -0.85 1.43 -20.71
C VAL A 536 -0.10 0.66 -19.60
N TYR A 537 0.99 1.21 -19.09
CA TYR A 537 1.77 0.58 -18.01
C TYR A 537 1.91 1.49 -16.80
N ALA A 538 1.66 0.95 -15.62
CA ALA A 538 2.02 1.58 -14.35
C ALA A 538 3.39 1.05 -13.91
N VAL A 539 4.41 1.91 -13.80
CA VAL A 539 5.80 1.51 -13.46
C VAL A 539 6.24 2.18 -12.16
N SER A 540 6.50 1.39 -11.11
CA SER A 540 7.01 1.83 -9.80
C SER A 540 8.40 1.27 -9.49
N LEU A 541 9.11 1.91 -8.56
CA LEU A 541 10.42 1.50 -8.03
C LEU A 541 10.43 1.66 -6.51
N SER A 542 11.07 0.74 -5.79
CA SER A 542 11.19 0.84 -4.32
C SER A 542 12.16 1.92 -3.87
N LYS A 543 13.11 2.31 -4.73
CA LYS A 543 14.03 3.45 -4.54
C LYS A 543 14.49 3.99 -5.91
N PRO A 544 15.00 5.24 -6.00
CA PRO A 544 15.52 5.76 -7.26
C PRO A 544 16.75 5.00 -7.75
N LEU A 545 16.99 5.07 -9.06
CA LEU A 545 18.25 4.66 -9.69
C LEU A 545 19.14 5.88 -9.97
N LEU A 546 20.46 5.69 -9.92
CA LEU A 546 21.46 6.71 -10.28
C LEU A 546 21.38 7.11 -11.77
N LYS A 547 20.86 6.22 -12.62
CA LYS A 547 20.58 6.45 -14.05
C LYS A 547 19.14 6.05 -14.36
N ARG A 548 18.51 6.77 -15.30
CA ARG A 548 17.11 6.52 -15.69
C ARG A 548 16.95 5.12 -16.29
N LEU A 549 15.87 4.42 -15.94
CA LEU A 549 15.45 3.19 -16.60
C LEU A 549 15.12 3.47 -18.06
N LYS A 550 15.58 2.62 -18.98
CA LYS A 550 15.07 2.56 -20.35
C LYS A 550 13.84 1.66 -20.36
N LEU A 551 12.65 2.24 -20.47
CA LEU A 551 11.43 1.48 -20.74
C LEU A 551 11.29 1.31 -22.25
N GLU A 552 11.07 0.09 -22.72
CA GLU A 552 10.79 -0.21 -24.13
C GLU A 552 9.39 -0.82 -24.24
N ILE A 553 8.46 -0.12 -24.90
CA ILE A 553 7.03 -0.43 -24.94
C ILE A 553 6.61 -0.77 -26.37
N GLN A 554 5.89 -1.87 -26.52
CA GLN A 554 5.35 -2.33 -27.81
C GLN A 554 4.26 -1.38 -28.34
N HIS A 555 4.27 -1.13 -29.65
CA HIS A 555 3.18 -0.48 -30.39
C HIS A 555 2.66 -1.34 -31.54
N CYS A 556 1.38 -1.20 -31.88
CA CYS A 556 0.73 -1.95 -32.96
C CYS A 556 0.81 -1.26 -34.34
N VAL A 557 1.45 -0.10 -34.45
CA VAL A 557 1.70 0.57 -35.74
C VAL A 557 2.82 -0.15 -36.49
N ASP A 558 2.55 -0.57 -37.73
CA ASP A 558 3.56 -1.11 -38.64
C ASP A 558 4.35 0.03 -39.30
N LEU A 559 5.67 0.00 -39.12
CA LEU A 559 6.63 0.94 -39.71
C LEU A 559 7.34 0.35 -40.94
N THR A 560 7.03 -0.90 -41.31
CA THR A 560 7.72 -1.65 -42.37
C THR A 560 7.52 -1.00 -43.73
N GLY A 561 8.57 -0.36 -44.24
CA GLY A 561 8.53 0.41 -45.49
C GLY A 561 7.90 1.80 -45.37
N GLN A 562 7.49 2.23 -44.17
CA GLN A 562 6.95 3.55 -43.88
C GLN A 562 7.65 4.17 -42.64
N PRO A 563 8.99 4.36 -42.67
CA PRO A 563 9.76 4.82 -41.51
C PRO A 563 9.33 6.20 -41.01
N ASP A 564 8.84 7.06 -41.92
CA ASP A 564 8.41 8.43 -41.62
C ASP A 564 7.20 8.50 -40.68
N LEU A 565 6.45 7.40 -40.49
CA LEU A 565 5.38 7.33 -39.49
C LEU A 565 5.90 7.43 -38.06
N ALA A 566 7.16 7.04 -37.81
CA ALA A 566 7.77 7.06 -36.47
C ALA A 566 7.82 8.47 -35.85
N GLN A 567 7.85 9.53 -36.67
CA GLN A 567 7.89 10.91 -36.17
C GLN A 567 6.57 11.36 -35.51
N TYR A 568 5.44 10.73 -35.87
CA TYR A 568 4.10 11.00 -35.33
C TYR A 568 3.78 10.15 -34.09
N LEU A 569 4.68 9.24 -33.69
CA LEU A 569 4.57 8.50 -32.44
C LEU A 569 5.17 9.33 -31.29
N LYS A 570 4.44 9.43 -30.17
CA LYS A 570 4.84 10.18 -28.97
C LYS A 570 4.60 9.33 -27.72
N PHE A 571 5.40 9.56 -26.68
CA PHE A 571 5.09 9.04 -25.36
C PHE A 571 4.14 9.98 -24.61
N ALA A 572 3.21 9.41 -23.86
CA ALA A 572 2.36 10.14 -22.93
C ALA A 572 2.37 9.51 -21.54
N ILE A 573 2.23 10.34 -20.50
CA ILE A 573 2.20 9.91 -19.10
C ILE A 573 1.04 10.56 -18.32
N ALA A 574 0.61 9.88 -17.27
CA ALA A 574 -0.29 10.43 -16.25
C ALA A 574 0.24 10.13 -14.82
N PRO A 575 0.01 11.01 -13.84
CA PRO A 575 0.33 10.74 -12.44
C PRO A 575 -0.66 9.72 -11.85
N MET A 576 -0.15 8.83 -11.00
CA MET A 576 -0.92 7.72 -10.41
C MET A 576 -1.96 8.20 -9.39
N SER A 577 -1.62 9.26 -8.65
CA SER A 577 -2.40 9.83 -7.54
C SER A 577 -3.34 10.96 -8.00
N THR A 578 -4.09 10.75 -9.08
CA THR A 578 -5.14 11.69 -9.52
C THR A 578 -6.35 11.63 -8.57
N PRO A 579 -6.76 12.74 -7.91
CA PRO A 579 -7.87 12.73 -6.95
C PRO A 579 -9.27 12.66 -7.59
N SER A 580 -9.34 12.52 -8.91
CA SER A 580 -10.56 12.39 -9.70
C SER A 580 -10.26 11.66 -11.00
N LEU A 581 -11.12 10.74 -11.40
CA LEU A 581 -11.13 10.16 -12.75
C LEU A 581 -11.68 11.17 -13.76
N PRO A 582 -11.28 11.13 -15.05
CA PRO A 582 -10.33 10.19 -15.67
C PRO A 582 -8.85 10.52 -15.40
N TYR A 583 -7.96 9.55 -15.61
CA TYR A 583 -6.50 9.76 -15.60
C TYR A 583 -6.10 10.60 -16.82
N ARG A 584 -5.62 11.82 -16.59
CA ARG A 584 -5.23 12.78 -17.63
C ARG A 584 -3.81 12.55 -18.11
N PHE A 585 -3.66 12.15 -19.37
CA PHE A 585 -2.37 11.96 -20.02
C PHE A 585 -1.86 13.25 -20.66
N SER A 586 -0.57 13.51 -20.52
CA SER A 586 0.15 14.58 -21.20
C SER A 586 1.31 14.02 -22.03
N ILE A 587 1.54 14.61 -23.21
CA ILE A 587 2.67 14.24 -24.08
C ILE A 587 3.99 14.62 -23.39
N VAL A 588 4.99 13.75 -23.48
CA VAL A 588 6.34 13.96 -22.96
C VAL A 588 7.31 14.16 -24.13
N GLU A 589 8.15 15.19 -24.05
CA GLU A 589 9.22 15.37 -25.03
C GLU A 589 10.31 14.29 -24.90
N GLY A 590 10.76 13.79 -26.05
CA GLY A 590 11.77 12.74 -26.15
C GLY A 590 11.20 11.32 -26.19
N GLY A 591 12.11 10.35 -26.17
CA GLY A 591 11.84 8.97 -26.55
C GLY A 591 12.29 8.67 -27.99
N GLU A 592 12.56 7.41 -28.27
CA GLU A 592 13.16 6.92 -29.52
C GLU A 592 12.27 5.83 -30.11
N PHE A 593 11.85 6.01 -31.37
CA PHE A 593 11.09 5.03 -32.15
C PHE A 593 11.96 4.57 -33.33
N SER A 594 12.32 3.29 -33.38
CA SER A 594 13.13 2.75 -34.47
C SER A 594 12.24 2.23 -35.60
N SER A 595 12.50 2.62 -36.84
CA SER A 595 11.76 2.17 -38.04
C SER A 595 11.68 0.64 -38.22
N ASN A 596 12.54 -0.12 -37.54
CA ASN A 596 12.72 -1.56 -37.71
C ASN A 596 12.30 -2.37 -36.46
N SER A 597 11.54 -1.78 -35.54
CA SER A 597 11.01 -2.49 -34.37
C SER A 597 9.64 -1.95 -33.98
N GLY A 598 8.69 -2.83 -33.64
CA GLY A 598 7.38 -2.49 -33.07
C GLY A 598 7.44 -2.03 -31.61
N TYR A 599 8.50 -1.31 -31.23
CA TYR A 599 8.77 -0.85 -29.88
C TYR A 599 9.35 0.57 -29.90
N GLY A 600 8.71 1.48 -29.14
CA GLY A 600 9.33 2.75 -28.76
C GLY A 600 10.10 2.59 -27.45
N SER A 601 11.04 3.49 -27.16
CA SER A 601 11.72 3.52 -25.86
C SER A 601 11.88 4.90 -25.24
N ILE A 602 11.80 4.99 -23.91
CA ILE A 602 11.86 6.25 -23.14
C ILE A 602 12.63 6.06 -21.82
N GLN A 603 13.31 7.12 -21.37
CA GLN A 603 14.04 7.13 -20.11
C GLN A 603 13.21 7.70 -18.94
N ARG A 604 12.99 6.92 -17.87
CA ARG A 604 12.14 7.30 -16.71
C ARG A 604 12.79 6.96 -15.35
N ASN A 605 12.38 7.66 -14.30
CA ASN A 605 12.83 7.44 -12.91
C ASN A 605 11.79 7.87 -11.84
N LYS A 606 10.50 7.92 -12.20
CA LYS A 606 9.38 8.29 -11.32
C LYS A 606 8.17 7.40 -11.59
N PHE A 607 7.37 7.16 -10.54
CA PHE A 607 6.09 6.46 -10.62
C PHE A 607 5.11 7.21 -11.54
N CYS A 608 4.62 6.55 -12.58
CA CYS A 608 3.64 7.10 -13.52
C CYS A 608 2.95 5.99 -14.34
N LEU A 609 1.75 6.31 -14.87
CA LEU A 609 1.23 5.65 -16.06
C LEU A 609 2.04 6.11 -17.28
N VAL A 610 2.30 5.21 -18.23
CA VAL A 610 3.00 5.50 -19.49
C VAL A 610 2.42 4.69 -20.65
N CYS A 611 2.30 5.32 -21.82
CA CYS A 611 1.86 4.71 -23.08
C CYS A 611 2.46 5.42 -24.30
N ILE A 612 2.21 4.87 -25.49
CA ILE A 612 2.54 5.45 -26.80
C ILE A 612 1.24 5.86 -27.50
N LEU A 613 1.20 7.10 -27.97
CA LEU A 613 0.14 7.68 -28.77
C LEU A 613 0.66 7.97 -30.18
N GLY A 614 -0.21 7.85 -31.19
CA GLY A 614 0.03 8.36 -32.53
C GLY A 614 -0.77 9.63 -32.78
N GLU A 615 -0.17 10.67 -33.36
CA GLU A 615 -0.87 11.87 -33.80
C GLU A 615 -1.76 11.55 -35.02
N ASP A 616 -3.01 12.02 -35.04
CA ASP A 616 -3.95 11.89 -36.19
C ASP A 616 -4.61 13.24 -36.49
N SER A 617 -4.32 13.79 -37.67
CA SER A 617 -4.54 15.20 -38.02
C SER A 617 -5.93 15.49 -38.61
N THR A 618 -6.99 15.32 -37.80
CA THR A 618 -8.38 15.62 -38.21
C THR A 618 -9.07 16.60 -37.26
N ASN A 619 -9.05 17.90 -37.59
CA ASN A 619 -9.89 18.92 -36.96
C ASN A 619 -11.00 19.36 -37.91
N GLY A 620 -12.25 19.39 -37.42
CA GLY A 620 -13.39 19.98 -38.12
C GLY A 620 -14.48 18.97 -38.44
N GLU A 621 -15.60 19.09 -37.74
CA GLU A 621 -16.86 18.42 -38.08
C GLU A 621 -17.34 18.91 -39.45
N ASN A 622 -17.79 18.00 -40.30
CA ASN A 622 -18.64 18.31 -41.45
C ASN A 622 -19.44 17.05 -41.79
N GLU A 623 -20.69 17.00 -41.35
CA GLU A 623 -21.64 15.97 -41.76
C GLU A 623 -22.02 16.17 -43.23
N GLY A 624 -22.11 15.07 -43.99
CA GLY A 624 -22.75 15.02 -45.30
C GLY A 624 -21.90 15.52 -46.47
N GLN A 625 -21.42 14.57 -47.28
CA GLN A 625 -22.17 14.22 -48.49
C GLN A 625 -21.75 12.83 -49.02
N GLU A 626 -22.75 12.07 -49.47
CA GLU A 626 -22.56 10.85 -50.25
C GLU A 626 -22.31 11.25 -51.71
N GLU A 627 -21.29 10.69 -52.36
CA GLU A 627 -21.23 10.60 -53.81
C GLU A 627 -20.87 9.17 -54.21
N GLU A 628 -21.67 8.59 -55.11
CA GLU A 628 -21.54 7.22 -55.59
C GLU A 628 -20.55 7.11 -56.77
N GLN A 629 -19.99 5.91 -56.94
CA GLN A 629 -19.69 5.23 -58.23
C GLN A 629 -19.05 6.05 -59.39
N ASP A 630 -17.90 5.56 -59.87
CA ASP A 630 -17.94 4.69 -61.07
C ASP A 630 -16.69 3.79 -61.15
N GLU A 631 -16.75 2.72 -61.94
CA GLU A 631 -15.62 1.85 -62.28
C GLU A 631 -14.94 2.30 -63.60
N GLY A 632 -13.66 1.94 -63.78
CA GLY A 632 -12.91 2.31 -64.99
C GLY A 632 -11.62 1.51 -65.20
N GLU A 633 -11.68 0.52 -66.07
CA GLU A 633 -10.51 -0.22 -66.56
C GLU A 633 -9.67 0.61 -67.56
N GLY A 634 -8.40 0.26 -67.78
CA GLY A 634 -7.66 0.73 -68.98
C GLY A 634 -6.14 0.73 -68.87
N GLU A 635 -5.48 -0.11 -69.66
CA GLU A 635 -4.05 -0.06 -69.94
C GLU A 635 -3.72 0.99 -71.04
N GLY A 636 -2.49 1.51 -71.08
CA GLY A 636 -2.01 2.34 -72.20
C GLY A 636 -0.57 2.85 -72.01
N SER A 637 0.29 2.63 -73.00
CA SER A 637 1.72 3.01 -72.97
C SER A 637 2.09 4.06 -74.02
N ASP A 638 3.25 4.71 -73.80
CA ASP A 638 4.12 5.32 -74.82
C ASP A 638 3.60 6.53 -75.64
N SER A 639 4.42 7.46 -76.13
CA SER A 639 5.82 7.83 -75.83
C SER A 639 6.10 9.24 -76.41
N ASP A 640 7.30 9.81 -76.13
CA ASP A 640 8.03 10.78 -76.99
C ASP A 640 7.46 12.23 -77.16
N VAL A 641 8.23 13.30 -77.43
CA VAL A 641 9.67 13.66 -77.27
C VAL A 641 9.84 15.21 -77.39
N ASP A 642 11.00 15.75 -76.98
CA ASP A 642 11.63 17.05 -77.36
C ASP A 642 11.19 18.44 -76.78
N THR A 643 12.10 18.98 -75.95
CA THR A 643 12.94 20.18 -76.24
C THR A 643 12.35 21.62 -76.33
N SER A 644 12.21 22.21 -75.14
CA SER A 644 12.73 23.53 -74.65
C SER A 644 12.61 24.90 -75.38
N SER A 645 12.32 25.94 -74.56
CA SER A 645 12.61 27.40 -74.73
C SER A 645 11.66 28.23 -75.65
N THR A 646 11.33 29.52 -75.44
CA THR A 646 11.67 30.51 -74.37
C THR A 646 10.65 31.69 -74.26
N GLY A 647 10.43 32.25 -73.05
CA GLY A 647 10.53 33.72 -72.82
C GLY A 647 9.32 34.71 -72.81
N LEU A 648 8.90 35.13 -71.59
CA LEU A 648 8.57 36.52 -71.13
C LEU A 648 7.35 37.32 -71.66
N GLY A 649 6.59 38.03 -70.77
CA GLY A 649 5.56 38.99 -71.25
C GLY A 649 4.64 39.91 -70.38
N SER A 650 4.85 40.20 -69.08
CA SER A 650 4.38 41.45 -68.38
C SER A 650 2.87 41.79 -68.07
N SER A 651 2.58 42.03 -66.77
CA SER A 651 1.83 43.17 -66.13
C SER A 651 0.34 43.53 -66.39
N GLY A 652 -0.42 43.79 -65.28
CA GLY A 652 -1.06 45.11 -65.10
C GLY A 652 -2.47 45.28 -64.45
N ALA A 653 -2.52 45.62 -63.12
CA ALA A 653 -3.45 46.58 -62.44
C ALA A 653 -5.00 46.35 -62.43
N CYS A 654 -5.87 46.98 -61.59
CA CYS A 654 -5.87 47.55 -60.21
C CYS A 654 -7.35 47.93 -59.80
N LYS A 655 -7.55 48.51 -58.58
CA LYS A 655 -8.78 49.15 -57.98
C LYS A 655 -9.79 48.20 -57.26
N GLU A 656 -10.46 48.56 -56.14
CA GLU A 656 -10.36 49.74 -55.23
C GLU A 656 -11.06 49.55 -53.86
N SER A 657 -10.51 50.17 -52.78
CA SER A 657 -11.24 50.80 -51.64
C SER A 657 -12.05 49.89 -50.65
N THR A 658 -12.25 50.20 -49.34
CA THR A 658 -11.77 51.32 -48.48
C THR A 658 -11.77 50.95 -46.98
N THR A 659 -10.78 51.45 -46.22
CA THR A 659 -10.77 51.92 -44.79
C THR A 659 -11.86 51.47 -43.80
N LYS A 660 -11.55 51.16 -42.53
CA LYS A 660 -10.76 51.96 -41.53
C LYS A 660 -9.86 51.06 -40.66
N GLU A 661 -8.63 51.43 -40.26
CA GLU A 661 -8.20 52.56 -39.39
C GLU A 661 -8.76 52.45 -37.96
N THR A 662 -8.03 52.65 -36.84
CA THR A 662 -6.63 53.08 -36.53
C THR A 662 -6.44 52.97 -34.99
N ASN A 663 -5.26 52.94 -34.34
CA ASN A 663 -3.89 52.52 -34.68
C ASN A 663 -2.97 52.72 -33.43
N PHE A 664 -1.97 51.83 -33.22
CA PHE A 664 -0.60 52.16 -32.74
C PHE A 664 -0.34 52.81 -31.34
N PRO A 665 0.93 53.00 -30.90
CA PRO A 665 2.19 52.21 -31.08
C PRO A 665 2.94 52.00 -29.71
N THR A 666 4.22 51.58 -29.56
CA THR A 666 5.36 51.32 -30.48
C THR A 666 6.32 50.26 -29.90
N ASN A 667 7.08 49.60 -30.78
CA ASN A 667 8.28 48.80 -30.48
C ASN A 667 9.59 49.64 -30.43
N THR A 668 10.73 48.92 -30.38
CA THR A 668 12.13 49.27 -30.74
C THR A 668 13.08 49.48 -29.54
N VAL A 669 14.38 49.15 -29.57
CA VAL A 669 15.40 48.96 -30.65
C VAL A 669 16.36 47.78 -30.28
N SER A 670 17.14 47.12 -31.15
CA SER A 670 16.83 46.21 -32.28
C SER A 670 18.13 45.66 -32.94
N VAL A 671 18.09 44.50 -33.63
CA VAL A 671 19.07 44.05 -34.70
C VAL A 671 20.48 43.60 -34.19
N ALA A 672 21.26 42.66 -34.79
CA ALA A 672 21.22 41.88 -36.06
C ALA A 672 21.58 40.38 -35.83
N GLY A 673 21.49 39.46 -36.81
CA GLY A 673 21.25 39.65 -38.25
C GLY A 673 20.93 38.38 -39.07
N THR A 674 20.68 38.63 -40.36
CA THR A 674 20.06 37.83 -41.44
C THR A 674 21.07 37.08 -42.33
N THR A 675 20.76 36.18 -43.30
CA THR A 675 19.62 35.31 -43.74
C THR A 675 20.07 34.63 -45.07
N THR A 676 19.47 33.50 -45.49
CA THR A 676 18.86 33.31 -46.85
C THR A 676 18.13 31.96 -47.00
N THR A 677 16.84 32.02 -47.31
CA THR A 677 16.03 31.01 -48.02
C THR A 677 15.64 31.54 -49.41
N PRO A 678 15.19 30.67 -50.33
CA PRO A 678 13.85 30.81 -50.95
C PRO A 678 13.07 29.47 -50.90
N ASN A 679 11.76 29.40 -50.64
CA ASN A 679 10.56 29.87 -51.39
C ASN A 679 10.25 29.04 -52.66
N THR A 680 9.00 28.64 -52.97
CA THR A 680 7.71 28.60 -52.21
C THR A 680 6.73 27.62 -52.93
N ASP A 681 5.50 27.50 -52.40
CA ASP A 681 4.25 27.16 -53.12
C ASP A 681 3.94 25.68 -53.44
N HIS A 682 3.24 25.03 -52.50
CA HIS A 682 2.00 24.31 -52.80
C HIS A 682 1.01 24.48 -51.64
N ALA A 683 -0.30 24.50 -51.93
CA ALA A 683 -1.33 24.73 -50.92
C ALA A 683 -1.47 23.52 -49.96
N ASN A 684 -1.64 23.80 -48.65
CA ASN A 684 -1.77 22.79 -47.60
C ASN A 684 -3.09 22.01 -47.72
N LYS A 685 -3.11 20.99 -48.59
CA LYS A 685 -4.12 19.93 -48.56
C LYS A 685 -3.81 19.07 -47.33
N ALA A 686 -4.63 19.15 -46.28
CA ALA A 686 -4.38 18.47 -45.02
C ALA A 686 -4.26 16.95 -45.22
N GLN A 687 -3.06 16.42 -45.06
CA GLN A 687 -2.81 14.99 -45.07
C GLN A 687 -3.04 14.44 -43.65
N SER A 688 -3.86 13.39 -43.55
CA SER A 688 -3.82 12.52 -42.36
C SER A 688 -2.40 11.97 -42.23
N THR A 689 -1.88 11.90 -41.00
CA THR A 689 -0.54 11.40 -40.66
C THR A 689 -0.29 9.96 -41.12
N GLY A 690 -1.33 9.22 -41.51
CA GLY A 690 -1.27 7.83 -41.96
C GLY A 690 -1.24 6.81 -40.82
N VAL A 691 -0.94 7.24 -39.59
CA VAL A 691 -0.74 6.35 -38.43
C VAL A 691 -1.93 5.43 -38.19
N LYS A 692 -3.17 5.96 -38.24
CA LYS A 692 -4.41 5.18 -38.06
C LYS A 692 -4.60 4.09 -39.13
N LYS A 693 -4.03 4.26 -40.34
CA LYS A 693 -4.07 3.26 -41.43
C LYS A 693 -2.99 2.18 -41.28
N ALA A 694 -1.92 2.48 -40.57
CA ALA A 694 -0.82 1.56 -40.29
C ALA A 694 -1.00 0.75 -38.99
N VAL A 695 -2.13 0.89 -38.28
CA VAL A 695 -2.45 0.06 -37.12
C VAL A 695 -2.69 -1.38 -37.56
N THR A 696 -2.04 -2.32 -36.86
CA THR A 696 -2.26 -3.76 -37.01
C THR A 696 -3.13 -4.31 -35.88
N TYR A 697 -3.92 -5.32 -36.22
CA TYR A 697 -4.91 -5.97 -35.36
C TYR A 697 -4.66 -7.47 -35.32
N ALA A 698 -4.96 -8.09 -34.18
CA ALA A 698 -4.91 -9.52 -33.95
C ALA A 698 -6.33 -10.07 -33.84
N GLY A 699 -6.66 -11.01 -34.73
CA GLY A 699 -7.86 -11.84 -34.70
C GLY A 699 -7.58 -13.14 -33.96
N LEU A 700 -8.30 -13.39 -32.88
CA LEU A 700 -8.20 -14.56 -32.03
C LEU A 700 -9.42 -15.45 -32.20
N VAL A 701 -9.19 -16.76 -32.13
CA VAL A 701 -10.22 -17.77 -32.36
C VAL A 701 -10.26 -18.70 -31.15
N TYR A 702 -11.42 -18.84 -30.54
CA TYR A 702 -11.61 -19.76 -29.43
C TYR A 702 -12.90 -20.56 -29.60
N TYR A 703 -12.94 -21.73 -28.96
CA TYR A 703 -14.06 -22.65 -29.11
C TYR A 703 -14.47 -23.24 -27.76
N GLU A 704 -15.77 -23.21 -27.50
CA GLU A 704 -16.40 -23.66 -26.26
C GLU A 704 -17.42 -24.78 -26.61
N GLU A 705 -17.51 -25.84 -25.79
CA GLU A 705 -18.42 -26.97 -26.09
C GLU A 705 -19.82 -26.71 -25.50
N ASP A 706 -20.84 -26.60 -26.35
CA ASP A 706 -22.23 -26.37 -25.93
C ASP A 706 -23.14 -27.54 -26.33
N GLY A 707 -23.26 -28.51 -25.41
CA GLY A 707 -24.13 -29.67 -25.56
C GLY A 707 -23.85 -30.53 -26.79
N VAL A 708 -24.60 -30.31 -27.87
CA VAL A 708 -24.47 -31.02 -29.16
C VAL A 708 -23.70 -30.21 -30.22
N GLU A 709 -23.40 -28.95 -29.97
CA GLU A 709 -22.65 -28.05 -30.86
C GLU A 709 -21.27 -27.70 -30.29
N ASP A 710 -20.39 -27.15 -31.13
CA ASP A 710 -19.23 -26.37 -30.74
C ASP A 710 -19.55 -24.88 -31.02
N LEU A 711 -19.46 -24.01 -30.02
CA LEU A 711 -19.54 -22.57 -30.21
C LEU A 711 -18.16 -22.05 -30.58
N ALA A 712 -17.94 -21.74 -31.84
CA ALA A 712 -16.75 -21.06 -32.33
C ALA A 712 -16.93 -19.54 -32.19
N THR A 713 -15.96 -18.86 -31.58
CA THR A 713 -15.95 -17.41 -31.46
C THR A 713 -14.71 -16.83 -32.13
N PHE A 714 -14.91 -15.82 -32.99
CA PHE A 714 -13.86 -14.96 -33.49
C PHE A 714 -13.94 -13.60 -32.80
N THR A 715 -12.81 -13.09 -32.32
CA THR A 715 -12.72 -11.76 -31.68
C THR A 715 -11.46 -11.04 -32.16
N ALA A 716 -11.43 -9.72 -32.07
CA ALA A 716 -10.28 -8.92 -32.50
C ALA A 716 -9.89 -7.85 -31.49
N ALA A 717 -8.59 -7.55 -31.44
CA ALA A 717 -7.96 -6.51 -30.63
C ALA A 717 -6.84 -5.83 -31.45
N LYS A 718 -6.34 -4.67 -31.00
CA LYS A 718 -5.06 -4.14 -31.50
C LYS A 718 -3.94 -5.17 -31.26
N ASN A 719 -3.01 -5.27 -32.20
CA ASN A 719 -1.96 -6.30 -32.20
C ASN A 719 -0.88 -6.00 -31.13
N LEU A 720 -1.19 -6.35 -29.88
CA LEU A 720 -0.41 -6.07 -28.68
C LEU A 720 -0.47 -7.28 -27.75
N GLU A 721 0.68 -7.80 -27.32
CA GLU A 721 0.80 -9.02 -26.52
C GLU A 721 -0.02 -8.96 -25.23
N ALA A 722 -0.03 -7.78 -24.58
CA ALA A 722 -0.80 -7.54 -23.36
C ALA A 722 -2.33 -7.63 -23.57
N LEU A 723 -2.85 -7.24 -24.74
CA LEU A 723 -4.28 -7.40 -25.06
C LEU A 723 -4.61 -8.85 -25.38
N ILE A 724 -3.80 -9.48 -26.24
CA ILE A 724 -3.95 -10.87 -26.67
C ILE A 724 -4.00 -11.80 -25.45
N HIS A 725 -2.97 -11.75 -24.60
CA HIS A 725 -2.89 -12.64 -23.44
C HIS A 725 -3.97 -12.37 -22.38
N SER A 726 -4.51 -11.14 -22.31
CA SER A 726 -5.66 -10.83 -21.44
C SER A 726 -6.94 -11.53 -21.91
N ILE A 727 -7.15 -11.62 -23.24
CA ILE A 727 -8.27 -12.36 -23.83
C ILE A 727 -8.09 -13.87 -23.63
N GLU A 728 -6.89 -14.42 -23.91
CA GLU A 728 -6.58 -15.83 -23.66
C GLU A 728 -6.82 -16.23 -22.19
N ARG A 729 -6.40 -15.38 -21.24
CA ARG A 729 -6.61 -15.62 -19.80
C ARG A 729 -8.09 -15.70 -19.44
N LYS A 730 -8.93 -14.82 -20.00
CA LYS A 730 -10.39 -14.84 -19.81
C LYS A 730 -11.01 -16.14 -20.37
N HIS A 731 -10.51 -16.65 -21.50
CA HIS A 731 -11.00 -17.89 -22.16
C HIS A 731 -10.11 -19.12 -21.94
N SER A 732 -9.39 -19.22 -20.80
CA SER A 732 -8.37 -20.25 -20.53
C SER A 732 -8.83 -21.72 -20.52
N GLN A 733 -10.14 -22.00 -20.62
CA GLN A 733 -10.71 -23.35 -20.77
C GLN A 733 -11.16 -23.65 -22.20
N ALA A 734 -11.29 -22.64 -23.05
CA ALA A 734 -11.63 -22.80 -24.45
C ALA A 734 -10.43 -23.36 -25.22
N ARG A 735 -10.69 -24.11 -26.28
CA ARG A 735 -9.65 -24.50 -27.23
C ARG A 735 -9.33 -23.29 -28.11
N THR A 736 -8.07 -22.89 -28.25
CA THR A 736 -7.65 -21.86 -29.22
C THR A 736 -7.53 -22.42 -30.64
N GLY A 737 -7.78 -21.55 -31.63
CA GLY A 737 -7.47 -21.76 -33.04
C GLY A 737 -6.11 -21.15 -33.43
N PRO A 738 -5.86 -20.93 -34.73
CA PRO A 738 -4.69 -20.19 -35.19
C PRO A 738 -4.88 -18.68 -35.04
N ASP A 739 -3.85 -17.98 -34.58
CA ASP A 739 -3.83 -16.52 -34.48
C ASP A 739 -3.65 -15.86 -35.85
N ILE A 740 -4.28 -14.72 -36.06
CA ILE A 740 -4.32 -14.01 -37.34
C ILE A 740 -3.96 -12.53 -37.14
N SER A 741 -2.92 -12.03 -37.81
CA SER A 741 -2.63 -10.59 -37.88
C SER A 741 -3.17 -9.97 -39.17
N PHE A 742 -3.78 -8.78 -39.08
CA PHE A 742 -4.34 -8.06 -40.23
C PHE A 742 -4.35 -6.53 -40.01
N SER A 743 -4.67 -5.77 -41.06
CA SER A 743 -5.02 -4.34 -41.00
C SER A 743 -6.25 -4.08 -41.87
N PHE A 744 -7.00 -3.02 -41.58
CA PHE A 744 -8.19 -2.64 -42.34
C PHE A 744 -7.81 -2.08 -43.72
N LYS A 745 -8.57 -2.47 -44.76
CA LYS A 745 -8.46 -1.93 -46.11
C LYS A 745 -9.23 -0.61 -46.16
N PHE A 746 -8.55 0.53 -46.16
CA PHE A 746 -9.24 1.81 -46.37
C PHE A 746 -10.06 1.79 -47.69
N PRO A 747 -11.33 2.24 -47.72
CA PRO A 747 -12.07 2.94 -46.66
C PRO A 747 -12.92 2.04 -45.73
N TYR A 748 -12.85 0.70 -45.84
CA TYR A 748 -13.60 -0.21 -44.97
C TYR A 748 -13.21 -0.04 -43.51
N ASP A 749 -14.21 0.14 -42.66
CA ASP A 749 -14.15 0.27 -41.21
C ASP A 749 -14.61 -1.01 -40.49
N TYR A 750 -14.90 -2.09 -41.22
CA TYR A 750 -15.29 -3.38 -40.66
C TYR A 750 -14.54 -4.55 -41.32
N VAL A 751 -14.43 -5.67 -40.58
CA VAL A 751 -14.07 -6.98 -41.11
C VAL A 751 -15.31 -7.87 -41.12
N GLU A 752 -15.55 -8.55 -42.25
CA GLU A 752 -16.69 -9.47 -42.41
C GLU A 752 -16.20 -10.91 -42.64
N LEU A 753 -16.91 -11.87 -42.05
CA LEU A 753 -16.62 -13.29 -42.16
C LEU A 753 -17.44 -13.90 -43.30
N ASN A 754 -16.81 -14.16 -44.45
CA ASN A 754 -17.52 -14.69 -45.63
C ASN A 754 -17.74 -16.21 -45.55
N PHE A 755 -19.00 -16.61 -45.29
CA PHE A 755 -19.45 -18.02 -45.28
C PHE A 755 -19.96 -18.54 -46.64
N THR A 756 -19.96 -17.72 -47.70
CA THR A 756 -20.37 -18.14 -49.05
C THR A 756 -19.20 -18.67 -49.89
N SER A 757 -17.97 -18.60 -49.38
CA SER A 757 -16.73 -18.87 -50.11
C SER A 757 -16.53 -20.37 -50.43
N PRO A 758 -16.09 -20.73 -51.66
CA PRO A 758 -15.91 -22.13 -52.07
C PRO A 758 -14.88 -22.92 -51.25
N GLN A 759 -15.31 -24.04 -50.66
CA GLN A 759 -14.46 -24.87 -49.81
C GLN A 759 -13.65 -25.92 -50.59
N LYS A 760 -12.35 -26.01 -50.30
CA LYS A 760 -11.42 -26.97 -50.92
C LYS A 760 -11.49 -28.39 -50.35
N LYS A 761 -12.19 -28.59 -49.23
CA LYS A 761 -12.38 -29.89 -48.56
C LYS A 761 -13.88 -30.14 -48.37
N PRO A 762 -14.34 -31.41 -48.42
CA PRO A 762 -15.72 -31.73 -48.12
C PRO A 762 -16.04 -31.44 -46.65
N PHE A 763 -17.17 -30.80 -46.40
CA PHE A 763 -17.71 -30.53 -45.07
C PHE A 763 -19.10 -31.16 -44.87
N THR A 764 -19.46 -32.14 -45.71
CA THR A 764 -20.77 -32.81 -45.73
C THR A 764 -21.21 -33.25 -44.33
N GLY A 765 -22.45 -32.90 -43.96
CA GLY A 765 -23.07 -33.16 -42.66
C GLY A 765 -22.68 -32.20 -41.53
N TRP A 766 -21.73 -31.28 -41.75
CA TRP A 766 -21.49 -30.15 -40.84
C TRP A 766 -22.32 -28.94 -41.26
N THR A 767 -22.85 -28.23 -40.26
CA THR A 767 -23.53 -26.94 -40.39
C THR A 767 -22.73 -25.89 -39.63
N LEU A 768 -22.52 -24.72 -40.24
CA LEU A 768 -21.94 -23.56 -39.58
C LEU A 768 -22.95 -22.41 -39.69
N THR A 769 -23.35 -21.86 -38.55
CA THR A 769 -24.38 -20.83 -38.46
C THR A 769 -23.82 -19.62 -37.71
N PRO A 770 -23.50 -18.50 -38.37
CA PRO A 770 -23.16 -17.27 -37.66
C PRO A 770 -24.40 -16.76 -36.92
N HIS A 771 -24.22 -16.22 -35.71
CA HIS A 771 -25.32 -15.67 -34.89
C HIS A 771 -25.70 -14.24 -35.31
N THR A 772 -25.00 -13.67 -36.29
CA THR A 772 -25.21 -12.34 -36.87
C THR A 772 -25.06 -12.40 -38.38
N ASP A 773 -25.95 -11.71 -39.10
CA ASP A 773 -25.96 -11.65 -40.56
C ASP A 773 -26.22 -10.18 -40.99
N PRO A 774 -25.26 -9.50 -41.66
CA PRO A 774 -23.90 -9.95 -41.96
C PRO A 774 -23.01 -10.10 -40.71
N CYS A 775 -22.02 -10.99 -40.77
CA CYS A 775 -21.18 -11.36 -39.63
C CYS A 775 -19.94 -10.46 -39.52
N ARG A 776 -20.08 -9.28 -38.88
CA ARG A 776 -19.10 -8.18 -38.92
C ARG A 776 -18.49 -7.79 -37.56
N LEU A 777 -17.22 -7.37 -37.58
CA LEU A 777 -16.56 -6.62 -36.50
C LEU A 777 -16.14 -5.22 -37.00
N TYR A 778 -16.61 -4.16 -36.37
CA TYR A 778 -16.25 -2.77 -36.69
C TYR A 778 -14.95 -2.33 -35.97
N GLN A 779 -14.11 -1.57 -36.66
CA GLN A 779 -12.82 -1.04 -36.19
C GLN A 779 -13.00 -0.21 -34.92
N GLU A 780 -14.02 0.66 -34.87
CA GLU A 780 -14.31 1.49 -33.69
C GLU A 780 -14.56 0.64 -32.43
N ALA A 781 -15.33 -0.45 -32.55
CA ALA A 781 -15.63 -1.36 -31.44
C ALA A 781 -14.42 -2.23 -31.02
N ILE A 782 -13.40 -2.33 -31.86
CA ILE A 782 -12.10 -2.96 -31.55
C ILE A 782 -11.15 -1.93 -30.93
N ASP A 783 -11.14 -0.69 -31.42
CA ASP A 783 -10.31 0.40 -30.92
C ASP A 783 -10.72 0.86 -29.52
N LYS A 784 -12.02 0.80 -29.21
CA LYS A 784 -12.62 1.05 -27.88
C LYS A 784 -12.42 -0.09 -26.86
N PHE A 785 -11.81 -1.21 -27.23
CA PHE A 785 -11.62 -2.32 -26.29
C PHE A 785 -10.68 -1.90 -25.14
N GLY A 786 -11.28 -1.73 -23.95
CA GLY A 786 -10.60 -1.19 -22.77
C GLY A 786 -11.31 0.03 -22.17
N ASP A 787 -12.11 0.74 -22.95
CA ASP A 787 -12.85 1.93 -22.50
C ASP A 787 -13.97 1.58 -21.51
N LYS A 788 -14.42 2.62 -20.78
CA LYS A 788 -15.44 2.55 -19.73
C LYS A 788 -16.75 1.86 -20.15
N GLU A 789 -17.10 1.94 -21.42
CA GLU A 789 -18.34 1.38 -21.99
C GLU A 789 -18.16 -0.02 -22.59
N GLN A 790 -16.91 -0.47 -22.83
CA GLN A 790 -16.58 -1.63 -23.67
C GLN A 790 -15.51 -2.54 -23.01
N CYS A 791 -15.84 -3.12 -21.85
CA CYS A 791 -14.94 -3.99 -21.05
C CYS A 791 -14.64 -5.39 -21.66
N TYR A 792 -15.17 -5.67 -22.85
CA TYR A 792 -15.00 -6.94 -23.57
C TYR A 792 -14.73 -6.66 -25.05
N PRO A 793 -13.85 -7.44 -25.71
CA PRO A 793 -13.52 -7.23 -27.11
C PRO A 793 -14.73 -7.61 -27.99
N SER A 794 -14.87 -6.94 -29.14
CA SER A 794 -15.93 -7.24 -30.09
C SER A 794 -15.78 -8.66 -30.66
N ARG A 795 -16.89 -9.38 -30.87
CA ARG A 795 -16.87 -10.81 -31.21
C ARG A 795 -18.00 -11.27 -32.13
N CYS A 796 -17.66 -12.17 -33.05
CA CYS A 796 -18.59 -12.90 -33.91
C CYS A 796 -18.75 -14.33 -33.36
N LEU A 797 -19.99 -14.73 -33.08
CA LEU A 797 -20.35 -16.08 -32.62
C LEU A 797 -20.81 -16.95 -33.80
N ILE A 798 -20.37 -18.21 -33.82
CA ILE A 798 -20.61 -19.17 -34.90
C ILE A 798 -20.92 -20.53 -34.27
N SER A 799 -22.17 -20.98 -34.38
CA SER A 799 -22.55 -22.36 -34.05
C SER A 799 -21.96 -23.32 -35.07
N VAL A 800 -21.27 -24.37 -34.61
CA VAL A 800 -20.70 -25.44 -35.44
C VAL A 800 -21.30 -26.77 -35.01
N TYR A 801 -22.21 -27.30 -35.82
CA TYR A 801 -22.91 -28.57 -35.56
C TYR A 801 -22.46 -29.66 -36.54
N GLY A 802 -22.26 -30.88 -36.04
CA GLY A 802 -21.92 -32.06 -36.84
C GLY A 802 -23.01 -33.12 -36.72
N SER A 803 -23.70 -33.44 -37.81
CA SER A 803 -24.71 -34.50 -37.84
C SER A 803 -24.08 -35.90 -37.68
N PRO A 804 -24.88 -36.95 -37.37
CA PRO A 804 -24.37 -38.33 -37.26
C PRO A 804 -23.67 -38.86 -38.53
N ASP A 805 -24.03 -38.34 -39.70
CA ASP A 805 -23.46 -38.70 -41.01
C ASP A 805 -22.31 -37.78 -41.44
N ALA A 806 -21.92 -36.80 -40.62
CA ALA A 806 -20.91 -35.82 -40.97
C ALA A 806 -19.52 -36.43 -41.19
N VAL A 807 -18.72 -35.83 -42.07
CA VAL A 807 -17.33 -36.26 -42.30
C VAL A 807 -16.50 -36.19 -41.00
N PRO A 808 -15.54 -37.11 -40.74
CA PRO A 808 -14.88 -37.19 -39.44
C PRO A 808 -14.15 -35.92 -38.98
N PHE A 809 -13.66 -35.10 -39.93
CA PHE A 809 -12.97 -33.85 -39.66
C PHE A 809 -13.51 -32.70 -40.53
N LEU A 810 -14.07 -31.67 -39.89
CA LEU A 810 -14.35 -30.38 -40.50
C LEU A 810 -13.04 -29.59 -40.68
N ASN A 811 -12.86 -28.98 -41.85
CA ASN A 811 -11.77 -28.06 -42.17
C ASN A 811 -12.35 -26.96 -43.07
N TYR A 812 -12.93 -25.93 -42.47
CA TYR A 812 -13.71 -24.91 -43.18
C TYR A 812 -12.98 -23.56 -43.15
N PHE A 813 -12.71 -22.98 -44.32
CA PHE A 813 -11.97 -21.72 -44.45
C PHE A 813 -12.94 -20.56 -44.72
N ILE A 814 -12.96 -19.58 -43.82
CA ILE A 814 -13.75 -18.34 -43.89
C ILE A 814 -12.80 -17.21 -44.27
N PRO A 815 -12.85 -16.65 -45.50
CA PRO A 815 -12.12 -15.44 -45.81
C PRO A 815 -12.60 -14.26 -44.97
N LEU A 816 -11.65 -13.42 -44.58
CA LEU A 816 -11.94 -12.12 -43.99
C LEU A 816 -12.04 -11.09 -45.12
N GLU A 817 -13.15 -10.38 -45.19
CA GLU A 817 -13.32 -9.21 -46.06
C GLU A 817 -13.05 -7.91 -45.29
N GLY A 818 -12.83 -6.80 -45.99
CA GLY A 818 -12.45 -5.52 -45.37
C GLY A 818 -10.99 -5.44 -44.88
N VAL A 819 -10.18 -6.50 -45.04
CA VAL A 819 -8.75 -6.52 -44.68
C VAL A 819 -7.85 -6.12 -45.86
N ALA A 820 -6.74 -5.42 -45.56
CA ALA A 820 -5.80 -4.89 -46.55
C ALA A 820 -5.01 -5.98 -47.29
N HIS A 821 -4.71 -7.08 -46.62
CA HIS A 821 -4.07 -8.27 -47.18
C HIS A 821 -5.00 -9.47 -46.98
N PRO A 822 -5.26 -10.32 -48.00
CA PRO A 822 -6.21 -11.44 -47.86
C PRO A 822 -5.77 -12.47 -46.81
N VAL A 823 -6.63 -12.72 -45.83
CA VAL A 823 -6.45 -13.78 -44.82
C VAL A 823 -7.72 -14.64 -44.72
N SER A 824 -7.62 -15.87 -44.20
CA SER A 824 -8.77 -16.74 -43.99
C SER A 824 -8.65 -17.56 -42.70
N LEU A 825 -9.73 -17.56 -41.92
CA LEU A 825 -9.90 -18.31 -40.69
C LEU A 825 -10.23 -19.78 -41.00
N ASN A 826 -9.45 -20.73 -40.45
CA ASN A 826 -9.74 -22.17 -40.56
C ASN A 826 -10.45 -22.71 -39.30
N ILE A 827 -11.74 -23.04 -39.43
CA ILE A 827 -12.49 -23.82 -38.45
C ILE A 827 -12.17 -25.30 -38.62
N HIS A 828 -11.39 -25.83 -37.67
CA HIS A 828 -11.00 -27.24 -37.61
C HIS A 828 -11.76 -27.96 -36.48
N ARG A 829 -12.53 -28.99 -36.83
CA ARG A 829 -13.27 -29.81 -35.86
C ARG A 829 -13.28 -31.29 -36.17
N ALA A 830 -13.54 -32.10 -35.14
CA ALA A 830 -13.64 -33.56 -35.22
C ALA A 830 -15.01 -34.00 -34.69
N ARG A 831 -15.64 -34.96 -35.36
CA ARG A 831 -17.03 -35.36 -35.05
C ARG A 831 -17.10 -36.08 -33.69
N ARG A 832 -17.93 -35.60 -32.76
CA ARG A 832 -18.22 -36.29 -31.49
C ARG A 832 -18.94 -37.62 -31.78
N ASN A 833 -18.47 -38.73 -31.20
CA ASN A 833 -19.09 -40.06 -31.40
C ASN A 833 -20.23 -40.28 -30.38
N LEU A 834 -21.47 -40.26 -30.85
CA LEU A 834 -22.65 -40.59 -30.04
C LEU A 834 -22.92 -42.10 -30.04
N THR A 835 -22.88 -42.72 -28.87
CA THR A 835 -23.17 -44.16 -28.70
C THR A 835 -24.68 -44.41 -28.69
N VAL A 836 -25.22 -44.94 -29.79
CA VAL A 836 -26.66 -45.24 -29.92
C VAL A 836 -27.03 -46.55 -29.19
N PRO A 837 -28.10 -46.60 -28.38
CA PRO A 837 -28.58 -47.84 -27.76
C PRO A 837 -29.20 -48.80 -28.79
N VAL A 838 -28.84 -50.09 -28.74
CA VAL A 838 -29.43 -51.15 -29.56
C VAL A 838 -30.32 -52.05 -28.68
N PRO A 839 -31.54 -52.44 -29.12
CA PRO A 839 -32.42 -53.30 -28.32
C PRO A 839 -31.88 -54.74 -28.11
N PRO A 840 -32.29 -55.45 -27.04
CA PRO A 840 -31.76 -56.76 -26.70
C PRO A 840 -32.44 -57.92 -27.43
N SER A 841 -31.66 -58.95 -27.79
CA SER A 841 -32.19 -60.29 -28.12
C SER A 841 -31.35 -61.42 -27.52
N THR A 842 -31.98 -62.19 -26.63
CA THR A 842 -31.74 -63.63 -26.37
C THR A 842 -30.33 -64.15 -26.05
N TYR A 843 -30.16 -64.50 -24.77
CA TYR A 843 -29.51 -65.72 -24.22
C TYR A 843 -29.58 -66.99 -25.13
N PRO A 844 -28.78 -68.06 -24.89
CA PRO A 844 -28.08 -68.43 -23.63
C PRO A 844 -26.60 -68.92 -23.71
N THR A 845 -26.06 -69.19 -22.51
CA THR A 845 -24.90 -70.00 -22.06
C THR A 845 -24.31 -71.10 -22.99
N THR A 846 -23.03 -71.52 -22.87
CA THR A 846 -22.39 -72.06 -21.65
C THR A 846 -20.86 -71.85 -21.47
N SER A 847 -20.48 -71.61 -20.20
CA SER A 847 -19.34 -72.10 -19.36
C SER A 847 -18.33 -73.15 -19.92
N SER A 848 -17.13 -73.38 -19.36
CA SER A 848 -16.51 -73.05 -18.03
C SER A 848 -14.96 -72.98 -18.13
N SER A 849 -14.21 -72.30 -17.25
CA SER A 849 -13.60 -72.83 -15.99
C SER A 849 -12.34 -71.97 -15.67
N SER A 850 -11.76 -71.84 -14.48
CA SER A 850 -12.07 -72.15 -13.05
C SER A 850 -11.25 -71.12 -12.18
N SER A 851 -11.33 -70.98 -10.84
CA SER A 851 -11.73 -71.93 -9.78
C SER A 851 -12.18 -71.22 -8.48
N ASN A 852 -13.12 -71.84 -7.76
CA ASN A 852 -13.26 -71.96 -6.29
C ASN A 852 -13.19 -70.67 -5.42
N THR A 853 -14.32 -70.12 -4.92
CA THR A 853 -15.06 -70.46 -3.65
C THR A 853 -14.36 -69.99 -2.36
N ILE A 854 -15.05 -69.48 -1.33
CA ILE A 854 -16.27 -69.98 -0.64
C ILE A 854 -17.29 -68.85 -0.30
N THR A 855 -18.60 -69.17 -0.38
CA THR A 855 -19.76 -68.39 0.15
C THR A 855 -20.14 -68.87 1.57
N GLU A 856 -20.96 -68.25 2.42
CA GLU A 856 -22.22 -67.46 2.37
C GLU A 856 -22.34 -66.80 3.79
N ALA A 857 -23.18 -65.83 4.17
CA ALA A 857 -24.23 -64.95 3.61
C ALA A 857 -24.40 -63.77 4.64
N THR A 858 -25.41 -62.89 4.74
CA THR A 858 -26.76 -62.70 4.13
C THR A 858 -27.11 -61.20 4.17
N ALA A 859 -27.83 -60.67 3.17
CA ALA A 859 -28.47 -59.35 3.25
C ALA A 859 -29.73 -59.27 2.36
N LEU A 860 -30.70 -58.42 2.72
CA LEU A 860 -31.99 -58.29 2.01
C LEU A 860 -32.03 -57.07 1.07
N SER A 861 -32.91 -57.19 0.06
CA SER A 861 -33.65 -56.09 -0.60
C SER A 861 -32.87 -54.89 -1.14
N THR A 862 -32.51 -55.02 -2.42
CA THR A 862 -32.21 -53.92 -3.36
C THR A 862 -33.03 -52.63 -3.16
N ARG A 863 -32.32 -51.49 -3.10
CA ARG A 863 -32.66 -50.28 -3.88
C ARG A 863 -31.55 -50.11 -4.94
N GLY A 864 -31.88 -49.59 -6.11
CA GLY A 864 -31.00 -49.67 -7.29
C GLY A 864 -29.73 -48.81 -7.16
N ALA A 865 -28.60 -49.35 -7.62
CA ALA A 865 -27.36 -48.59 -7.83
C ALA A 865 -27.27 -48.15 -9.30
N ASN A 866 -27.07 -46.85 -9.53
CA ASN A 866 -26.85 -46.29 -10.86
C ASN A 866 -25.46 -46.66 -11.41
N ALA A 867 -25.26 -46.50 -12.71
CA ALA A 867 -23.91 -46.31 -13.26
C ALA A 867 -23.26 -45.08 -12.58
N PRO A 868 -21.94 -45.08 -12.37
CA PRO A 868 -21.31 -44.10 -11.48
C PRO A 868 -21.51 -42.67 -11.98
N VAL A 869 -22.26 -41.89 -11.20
CA VAL A 869 -22.36 -40.44 -11.37
C VAL A 869 -20.95 -39.86 -11.32
N THR A 870 -20.51 -39.21 -12.40
CA THR A 870 -19.26 -38.43 -12.39
C THR A 870 -19.45 -37.21 -11.50
N ALA A 871 -19.15 -37.39 -10.21
CA ALA A 871 -19.30 -36.38 -9.18
C ALA A 871 -18.64 -35.06 -9.59
N ASP A 872 -19.43 -33.99 -9.58
CA ASP A 872 -18.94 -32.64 -9.82
C ASP A 872 -18.07 -32.20 -8.63
N VAL A 873 -16.75 -32.38 -8.79
CA VAL A 873 -15.74 -32.05 -7.77
C VAL A 873 -15.81 -30.58 -7.34
N LYS A 874 -16.36 -29.66 -8.15
CA LYS A 874 -16.56 -28.26 -7.78
C LYS A 874 -17.75 -28.10 -6.83
N LYS A 875 -18.86 -28.81 -7.06
CA LYS A 875 -19.99 -28.87 -6.11
C LYS A 875 -19.64 -29.59 -4.82
N VAL A 876 -18.94 -30.73 -4.89
CA VAL A 876 -18.49 -31.47 -3.69
C VAL A 876 -17.65 -30.57 -2.77
N LYS A 877 -16.69 -29.82 -3.31
CA LYS A 877 -15.93 -28.83 -2.54
C LYS A 877 -16.78 -27.70 -1.95
N LYS A 878 -17.83 -27.25 -2.66
CA LYS A 878 -18.76 -26.24 -2.14
C LYS A 878 -19.47 -26.77 -0.90
N VAL A 879 -20.09 -27.95 -0.99
CA VAL A 879 -20.80 -28.59 0.14
C VAL A 879 -19.88 -28.77 1.36
N ILE A 880 -18.65 -29.27 1.15
CA ILE A 880 -17.64 -29.41 2.21
C ILE A 880 -17.31 -28.04 2.85
N ASN A 881 -17.09 -27.01 2.03
CA ASN A 881 -16.76 -25.67 2.53
C ASN A 881 -17.92 -25.02 3.30
N ASP A 882 -19.15 -25.20 2.83
CA ASP A 882 -20.36 -24.62 3.43
C ASP A 882 -20.64 -25.26 4.79
N ALA A 883 -20.48 -26.58 4.93
CA ALA A 883 -20.57 -27.27 6.21
C ALA A 883 -19.44 -26.88 7.19
N ILE A 884 -18.22 -26.59 6.71
CA ILE A 884 -17.17 -26.01 7.58
C ILE A 884 -17.51 -24.58 8.01
N VAL A 885 -18.37 -23.86 7.27
CA VAL A 885 -18.87 -22.54 7.69
C VAL A 885 -20.00 -22.66 8.70
N SER A 886 -20.91 -23.64 8.59
CA SER A 886 -21.97 -23.83 9.59
C SER A 886 -21.45 -24.24 10.96
N HIS A 887 -20.36 -25.00 11.03
CA HIS A 887 -19.69 -25.40 12.28
C HIS A 887 -18.59 -24.42 12.73
N TYR A 888 -18.43 -23.25 12.10
CA TYR A 888 -17.27 -22.38 12.32
C TYR A 888 -17.16 -21.85 13.77
N ASP A 889 -18.27 -21.42 14.35
CA ASP A 889 -18.31 -20.88 15.72
C ASP A 889 -18.05 -22.00 16.74
N ASP A 890 -18.64 -23.19 16.55
CA ASP A 890 -18.41 -24.35 17.42
C ASP A 890 -16.95 -24.84 17.34
N LEU A 891 -16.37 -24.92 16.13
CA LEU A 891 -14.96 -25.29 15.92
C LEU A 891 -14.00 -24.27 16.55
N THR A 892 -14.30 -22.98 16.48
CA THR A 892 -13.47 -21.93 17.09
C THR A 892 -13.69 -21.80 18.61
N SER A 893 -14.78 -22.36 19.15
CA SER A 893 -15.02 -22.47 20.61
C SER A 893 -14.22 -23.58 21.31
N LEU A 894 -13.56 -24.47 20.56
CA LEU A 894 -12.86 -25.64 21.11
C LEU A 894 -11.75 -25.26 22.11
N PRO A 895 -11.55 -26.02 23.21
CA PRO A 895 -10.56 -25.71 24.24
C PRO A 895 -9.14 -25.57 23.67
N LYS A 896 -8.42 -24.52 24.10
CA LYS A 896 -7.08 -24.17 23.56
C LYS A 896 -6.08 -25.33 23.59
N ASP A 897 -6.10 -26.15 24.63
CA ASP A 897 -5.23 -27.33 24.75
C ASP A 897 -5.53 -28.36 23.65
N ALA A 898 -6.82 -28.60 23.36
CA ALA A 898 -7.26 -29.51 22.31
C ALA A 898 -6.97 -28.97 20.90
N VAL A 899 -7.03 -27.65 20.71
CA VAL A 899 -6.61 -26.97 19.46
C VAL A 899 -5.09 -27.06 19.25
N SER A 900 -4.29 -27.00 20.33
CA SER A 900 -2.84 -27.20 20.31
C SER A 900 -2.46 -28.66 19.96
N ASP A 901 -3.11 -29.64 20.59
CA ASP A 901 -2.92 -31.05 20.24
C ASP A 901 -3.34 -31.34 18.79
N LEU A 902 -4.45 -30.74 18.33
CA LEU A 902 -4.90 -30.82 16.93
C LEU A 902 -3.89 -30.24 15.94
N ALA A 903 -3.26 -29.11 16.26
CA ALA A 903 -2.21 -28.50 15.44
C ALA A 903 -1.10 -29.53 15.10
N ASN A 904 -0.68 -30.28 16.12
CA ASN A 904 0.35 -31.31 15.98
C ASN A 904 -0.13 -32.51 15.13
N LYS A 905 -1.42 -32.89 15.18
CA LYS A 905 -1.98 -33.93 14.29
C LYS A 905 -2.03 -33.45 12.84
N LEU A 906 -2.61 -32.28 12.60
CA LEU A 906 -2.77 -31.69 11.26
C LEU A 906 -1.41 -31.45 10.57
N TYR A 907 -0.39 -31.05 11.33
CA TYR A 907 0.98 -30.92 10.83
C TYR A 907 1.56 -32.28 10.43
N ALA A 908 1.41 -33.31 11.26
CA ALA A 908 1.91 -34.65 10.98
C ALA A 908 1.30 -35.27 9.69
N VAL A 909 0.01 -35.03 9.40
CA VAL A 909 -0.63 -35.44 8.14
C VAL A 909 -0.40 -34.49 6.96
N HIS A 910 0.42 -33.44 7.15
CA HIS A 910 0.79 -32.43 6.15
C HIS A 910 -0.43 -31.66 5.58
N LEU A 911 -1.43 -31.40 6.44
CA LEU A 911 -2.58 -30.55 6.11
C LEU A 911 -2.35 -29.08 6.42
N ILE A 912 -1.48 -28.78 7.38
CA ILE A 912 -1.02 -27.42 7.72
C ILE A 912 0.50 -27.32 7.66
N SER A 913 1.02 -26.12 7.44
CA SER A 913 2.45 -25.82 7.46
C SER A 913 2.99 -25.61 8.87
N GLU A 914 4.31 -25.71 9.05
CA GLU A 914 4.98 -25.50 10.34
C GLU A 914 4.65 -24.12 10.95
N LYS A 915 4.71 -23.07 10.13
CA LYS A 915 4.34 -21.70 10.55
C LYS A 915 2.88 -21.59 11.00
N VAL A 916 1.98 -22.41 10.49
CA VAL A 916 0.56 -22.41 10.89
C VAL A 916 0.32 -23.28 12.13
N ARG A 917 1.00 -24.44 12.26
CA ARG A 917 0.99 -25.26 13.49
C ARG A 917 1.26 -24.38 14.73
N ASP A 918 2.31 -23.57 14.66
CA ASP A 918 2.78 -22.75 15.77
C ASP A 918 1.84 -21.56 16.11
N THR A 919 0.80 -21.30 15.30
CA THR A 919 -0.24 -20.31 15.65
C THR A 919 -1.31 -20.85 16.61
N CYS A 920 -1.45 -22.18 16.72
CA CYS A 920 -2.53 -22.82 17.49
C CYS A 920 -3.95 -22.26 17.21
N SER A 921 -4.22 -21.83 15.97
CA SER A 921 -5.48 -21.17 15.57
C SER A 921 -6.32 -22.03 14.63
N MET A 922 -7.53 -22.38 15.08
CA MET A 922 -8.51 -23.13 14.28
C MET A 922 -8.88 -22.40 12.96
N GLU A 923 -9.00 -21.07 12.99
CA GLU A 923 -9.22 -20.26 11.77
C GLU A 923 -8.15 -20.56 10.72
N ARG A 924 -6.87 -20.57 11.14
CA ARG A 924 -5.73 -20.78 10.23
C ARG A 924 -5.67 -22.21 9.74
N PHE A 925 -6.04 -23.20 10.56
CA PHE A 925 -6.17 -24.59 10.14
C PHE A 925 -7.26 -24.76 9.08
N ILE A 926 -8.43 -24.15 9.29
CA ILE A 926 -9.54 -24.14 8.33
C ILE A 926 -9.14 -23.41 7.03
N MET A 927 -8.43 -22.29 7.13
CA MET A 927 -7.96 -21.51 5.99
C MET A 927 -6.97 -22.29 5.12
N GLU A 928 -5.97 -22.93 5.71
CA GLU A 928 -4.98 -23.74 4.98
C GLU A 928 -5.58 -25.06 4.46
N PHE A 929 -6.51 -25.69 5.21
CA PHE A 929 -7.32 -26.80 4.71
C PHE A 929 -8.13 -26.43 3.47
N LYS A 930 -8.85 -25.29 3.50
CA LYS A 930 -9.66 -24.78 2.37
C LYS A 930 -8.79 -24.42 1.17
N ALA A 931 -7.64 -23.78 1.40
CA ALA A 931 -6.65 -23.50 0.36
C ALA A 931 -6.14 -24.79 -0.31
N SER A 932 -5.69 -25.77 0.49
CA SER A 932 -5.21 -27.07 0.01
C SER A 932 -6.30 -27.88 -0.71
N LEU A 933 -7.54 -27.86 -0.19
CA LEU A 933 -8.72 -28.46 -0.82
C LEU A 933 -9.01 -27.85 -2.21
N SER A 934 -8.80 -26.54 -2.38
CA SER A 934 -9.03 -25.85 -3.66
C SER A 934 -8.23 -26.47 -4.81
N PHE A 935 -7.01 -26.97 -4.55
CA PHE A 935 -6.12 -27.54 -5.57
C PHE A 935 -6.40 -29.00 -5.95
N LYS A 936 -7.18 -29.76 -5.16
CA LYS A 936 -7.49 -31.18 -5.45
C LYS A 936 -8.34 -31.31 -6.72
N ARG A 937 -7.97 -32.12 -7.70
CA ARG A 937 -8.63 -32.15 -9.03
C ARG A 937 -9.50 -33.38 -9.30
N LYS A 938 -9.52 -34.37 -8.40
CA LYS A 938 -10.28 -35.62 -8.53
C LYS A 938 -10.98 -35.95 -7.21
N LEU A 939 -12.14 -36.61 -7.27
CA LEU A 939 -12.92 -36.98 -6.07
C LEU A 939 -12.08 -37.74 -5.02
N PRO A 940 -11.25 -38.76 -5.35
CA PRO A 940 -10.43 -39.44 -4.34
C PRO A 940 -9.39 -38.55 -3.65
N GLN A 941 -8.94 -37.46 -4.29
CA GLN A 941 -8.04 -36.48 -3.67
C GLN A 941 -8.77 -35.52 -2.72
N VAL A 942 -10.09 -35.40 -2.86
CA VAL A 942 -10.96 -34.68 -1.92
C VAL A 942 -11.33 -35.60 -0.76
N GLU A 943 -11.71 -36.85 -1.04
CA GLU A 943 -11.97 -37.90 -0.03
C GLU A 943 -10.74 -38.09 0.88
N GLU A 944 -9.54 -38.30 0.33
CA GLU A 944 -8.29 -38.43 1.11
C GLU A 944 -7.97 -37.20 1.96
N HIS A 945 -8.26 -36.00 1.45
CA HIS A 945 -7.97 -34.73 2.13
C HIS A 945 -8.95 -34.47 3.30
N CYS A 946 -10.23 -34.76 3.09
CA CYS A 946 -11.26 -34.74 4.13
C CYS A 946 -11.01 -35.81 5.20
N GLN A 947 -10.64 -37.04 4.80
CA GLN A 947 -10.32 -38.13 5.73
C GLN A 947 -9.20 -37.74 6.69
N LYS A 948 -8.06 -37.25 6.18
CA LYS A 948 -6.91 -36.81 7.00
C LYS A 948 -7.27 -35.70 7.98
N PHE A 949 -8.24 -34.85 7.66
CA PHE A 949 -8.70 -33.78 8.53
C PHE A 949 -9.52 -34.37 9.69
N LEU A 950 -10.52 -35.19 9.40
CA LEU A 950 -11.32 -35.89 10.41
C LEU A 950 -10.47 -36.80 11.31
N ASP A 951 -9.58 -37.61 10.73
CA ASP A 951 -8.63 -38.46 11.45
C ASP A 951 -7.79 -37.65 12.47
N SER A 952 -7.40 -36.43 12.10
CA SER A 952 -6.61 -35.54 12.97
C SER A 952 -7.39 -35.04 14.18
N PHE A 953 -8.69 -34.76 14.02
CA PHE A 953 -9.58 -34.39 15.12
C PHE A 953 -9.90 -35.59 16.03
N ILE A 954 -10.22 -36.76 15.46
CA ILE A 954 -10.47 -38.00 16.20
C ILE A 954 -9.24 -38.40 17.03
N ALA A 955 -8.03 -38.20 16.49
CA ALA A 955 -6.76 -38.50 17.17
C ALA A 955 -6.43 -37.59 18.38
N VAL A 956 -7.23 -36.55 18.65
CA VAL A 956 -7.17 -35.73 19.89
C VAL A 956 -8.16 -36.24 20.95
N ARG A 957 -9.27 -36.86 20.53
CA ARG A 957 -10.41 -37.29 21.38
C ARG A 957 -11.13 -36.12 22.06
N GLY A 958 -12.14 -36.43 22.89
CA GLY A 958 -13.02 -35.45 23.51
C GLY A 958 -13.82 -34.65 22.47
N SER A 959 -14.06 -33.37 22.74
CA SER A 959 -14.87 -32.49 21.90
C SER A 959 -14.35 -32.34 20.46
N CYS A 960 -13.05 -32.59 20.20
CA CYS A 960 -12.53 -32.64 18.83
C CYS A 960 -13.07 -33.87 18.08
N ALA A 961 -13.19 -35.03 18.72
CA ALA A 961 -13.81 -36.20 18.10
C ALA A 961 -15.32 -36.00 17.88
N ASP A 962 -16.02 -35.37 18.84
CA ASP A 962 -17.44 -35.04 18.69
C ASP A 962 -17.68 -34.09 17.50
N ALA A 963 -16.83 -33.07 17.33
CA ALA A 963 -16.84 -32.18 16.16
C ALA A 963 -16.50 -32.90 14.84
N ALA A 964 -15.63 -33.92 14.87
CA ALA A 964 -15.34 -34.74 13.67
C ALA A 964 -16.54 -35.61 13.26
N ILE A 965 -17.30 -36.14 14.23
CA ILE A 965 -18.53 -36.89 13.96
C ILE A 965 -19.56 -35.96 13.31
N ALA A 966 -19.80 -34.78 13.88
CA ALA A 966 -20.76 -33.81 13.32
C ALA A 966 -20.40 -33.37 11.89
N LEU A 967 -19.12 -33.05 11.64
CA LEU A 967 -18.64 -32.72 10.28
C LEU A 967 -18.74 -33.92 9.31
N HIS A 968 -18.52 -35.14 9.78
CA HIS A 968 -18.66 -36.35 8.96
C HIS A 968 -20.12 -36.59 8.57
N GLU A 969 -21.04 -36.53 9.53
CA GLU A 969 -22.46 -36.74 9.30
C GLU A 969 -23.03 -35.69 8.34
N ASP A 970 -22.71 -34.40 8.54
CA ASP A 970 -23.14 -33.31 7.64
C ASP A 970 -22.54 -33.42 6.23
N TRP A 971 -21.24 -33.76 6.09
CA TRP A 971 -20.64 -33.97 4.76
C TRP A 971 -21.27 -35.15 4.02
N ILE A 972 -21.50 -36.27 4.72
CA ILE A 972 -22.14 -37.45 4.13
C ILE A 972 -23.60 -37.15 3.76
N GLU A 973 -24.36 -36.49 4.64
CA GLU A 973 -25.76 -36.19 4.37
C GLU A 973 -25.92 -35.15 3.27
N ALA A 974 -25.22 -34.02 3.32
CA ALA A 974 -25.36 -32.97 2.32
C ALA A 974 -24.92 -33.44 0.92
N ILE A 975 -23.82 -34.20 0.79
CA ILE A 975 -23.40 -34.74 -0.50
C ILE A 975 -24.39 -35.80 -1.02
N ARG A 976 -24.92 -36.67 -0.15
CA ARG A 976 -25.95 -37.65 -0.50
C ARG A 976 -27.25 -36.98 -0.97
N ASN A 977 -27.67 -35.92 -0.28
CA ASN A 977 -28.93 -35.21 -0.54
C ASN A 977 -28.85 -34.25 -1.75
N GLU A 978 -27.71 -33.59 -1.99
CA GLU A 978 -27.53 -32.65 -3.12
C GLU A 978 -27.00 -33.28 -4.41
N LEU A 979 -26.19 -34.35 -4.32
CA LEU A 979 -25.39 -34.86 -5.44
C LEU A 979 -25.62 -36.35 -5.78
N GLU A 980 -26.49 -37.03 -5.04
CA GLU A 980 -26.95 -38.43 -5.28
C GLU A 980 -25.83 -39.49 -5.44
N PHE A 981 -24.68 -39.33 -4.78
CA PHE A 981 -23.61 -40.34 -4.77
C PHE A 981 -22.96 -40.52 -3.39
N ASP A 982 -22.42 -41.72 -3.13
CA ASP A 982 -21.73 -42.03 -1.87
C ASP A 982 -20.31 -41.42 -1.83
N PHE A 983 -20.10 -40.47 -0.90
CA PHE A 983 -18.78 -39.88 -0.60
C PHE A 983 -18.00 -40.78 0.36
N LYS A 984 -16.80 -41.23 -0.02
CA LYS A 984 -16.12 -42.37 0.62
C LYS A 984 -15.15 -41.96 1.72
N ILE A 985 -15.68 -41.29 2.74
CA ILE A 985 -14.98 -40.99 3.99
C ILE A 985 -15.61 -41.74 5.16
N LYS A 986 -14.79 -42.06 6.16
CA LYS A 986 -15.16 -42.78 7.39
C LYS A 986 -14.94 -41.90 8.62
N CYS A 987 -15.72 -42.16 9.67
CA CYS A 987 -15.45 -41.71 11.02
C CYS A 987 -15.55 -42.94 11.95
N GLU A 988 -14.41 -43.41 12.47
CA GLU A 988 -14.30 -44.54 13.40
C GLU A 988 -13.51 -44.06 14.64
N VAL A 989 -14.00 -44.33 15.87
CA VAL A 989 -13.69 -43.58 17.12
C VAL A 989 -13.04 -44.46 18.22
#